data_AF-A0A518BFT7-F1
#
_entry.id   AF-A0A518BFT7-F1
#
_cell.length_a   1.000
_cell.length_b   1.000
_cell.length_c   1.000
_cell.angle_alpha   90.00
_cell.angle_beta   90.00
_cell.angle_gamma   90.00
#
_symmetry.space_group_name_H-M   'P 1'
#
loop_
_entity.id
_entity.type
_entity.pdbx_description
1 polymer ?
#
loop_
_entity_poly.entity_id
_entity_poly.type
_entity_poly.pdbx_seq_one_letter_code
_entity_poly.pdbx_strand_id
1 'polypeptide(L)'
;MKLNLLTALLSLTALVSTARAQEMTVIDPSRSGIPGEEVRFVRHAPDGDVWVGARWPFWGEGGIGILDRQTDRWTVLSSAAGDLPSQFVNDLEFAADGSAWIATGAGLVHWVDGAATVFDSGNSPMTLDVVNDLSIAPDGDIWFNSSSSSSSGDAVYEFDGVDGWNRYTVPDDIPFAAPWTDLSEVFADSQGRVWVANNTLTGVARFEGGVWTLLGEGVDRFDEMAEDGFGNIWFNTNLVGSGFAYYRFDGQTLKQYGFDSSTTLTTDPEDGAVYVANWHGTVLRSTDGGESFHTFVSGLNIIFSVAPDPQSGEVWIGTIGAVGRFDGGGALLEDFNSYNTGMPWYWVDRFDVDSRGNLWVATDEAGLSRFDGRVWRNWGAHNLGAEPYPFAGNEPMGGAFEDSQGRFWFGGNGIARWDDETGGFDGFWNWQNNPGMGVTQFPFFAEDAQGNVFAATENGTPYRFDDQAQLWVKEPIQPYAVLGLPGMESDSDGDVWIAAWFDLHHWDGTAWTKVALPYADYFFDKGGISSFAIGPDDTFYFGTVDGLVTYDGATFQFYEPSNSPLPAGQVPGIDVRADGLIGLTSRGNGSNEPSTVCLIDGPIADAASWTVYAYGSSPLPHWQTTACAFEPTGDLWVSALSEGVAVVQCGVWEDLGLALEGSGGEPYLRGYGVPTGGAAIGLEVEHLPGASIGVHVVGGFAVGIPLFGGTLVPDPALQIPYLSDAGGQAGLAITWPAAIPSGTSMYVQSWTLDGGAAQQVSASNAVVLSVP
;
A
#
# COMPACT_ATOMS: atom_id res chain seq x y z
N MET A 1 -21.63 -29.17 -28.40
CA MET A 1 -21.20 -28.69 -29.74
C MET A 1 -20.16 -27.58 -29.62
N LYS A 2 -20.27 -26.64 -28.68
CA LYS A 2 -19.26 -25.60 -28.40
C LYS A 2 -18.01 -26.11 -27.64
N LEU A 3 -18.14 -27.09 -26.73
CA LEU A 3 -16.98 -27.72 -26.07
C LEU A 3 -16.02 -28.38 -27.08
N ASN A 4 -16.55 -29.16 -28.03
CA ASN A 4 -15.79 -29.71 -29.17
C ASN A 4 -15.27 -28.65 -30.15
N LEU A 5 -15.80 -27.42 -30.10
CA LEU A 5 -15.32 -26.29 -30.89
C LEU A 5 -14.13 -25.61 -30.20
N LEU A 6 -14.18 -25.47 -28.86
CA LEU A 6 -13.10 -24.97 -28.02
C LEU A 6 -11.84 -25.86 -28.14
N THR A 7 -12.01 -27.19 -28.13
CA THR A 7 -10.91 -28.15 -28.33
C THR A 7 -10.42 -28.24 -29.79
N ALA A 8 -11.23 -27.82 -30.78
CA ALA A 8 -10.90 -27.94 -32.21
C ALA A 8 -10.38 -26.65 -32.86
N LEU A 9 -10.70 -25.46 -32.32
CA LEU A 9 -10.28 -24.17 -32.89
C LEU A 9 -8.81 -23.79 -32.60
N LEU A 10 -8.15 -24.46 -31.66
CA LEU A 10 -6.77 -24.19 -31.22
C LEU A 10 -5.67 -24.58 -32.25
N SER A 11 -5.99 -24.67 -33.55
CA SER A 11 -5.09 -25.21 -34.58
C SER A 11 -4.88 -24.36 -35.84
N LEU A 12 -5.23 -23.06 -35.86
CA LEU A 12 -4.95 -22.19 -37.01
C LEU A 12 -4.34 -20.84 -36.64
N THR A 13 -3.16 -20.56 -37.20
CA THR A 13 -2.44 -19.28 -37.15
C THR A 13 -2.93 -18.32 -38.24
N ALA A 14 -3.12 -17.04 -37.86
CA ALA A 14 -3.13 -15.91 -38.79
C ALA A 14 -2.70 -14.61 -38.08
N LEU A 15 -1.75 -13.89 -38.70
CA LEU A 15 -1.29 -12.55 -38.32
C LEU A 15 -2.35 -11.47 -38.61
N VAL A 16 -2.44 -10.44 -37.77
CA VAL A 16 -2.03 -9.03 -38.03
C VAL A 16 -2.51 -8.10 -36.90
N SER A 17 -1.55 -7.27 -36.43
CA SER A 17 -1.56 -6.03 -35.62
C SER A 17 -2.72 -5.68 -34.67
N THR A 18 -2.38 -5.51 -33.39
CA THR A 18 -3.19 -4.90 -32.33
C THR A 18 -2.98 -3.37 -32.26
N ALA A 19 -4.09 -2.65 -32.00
CA ALA A 19 -4.07 -1.35 -31.35
C ALA A 19 -4.17 -1.58 -29.83
N ARG A 20 -3.37 -0.83 -29.05
CA ARG A 20 -3.25 -0.96 -27.59
C ARG A 20 -4.44 -0.25 -26.90
N ALA A 21 -5.05 -0.90 -25.92
CA ALA A 21 -5.94 -0.25 -24.95
C ALA A 21 -5.08 0.43 -23.86
N GLN A 22 -5.58 1.54 -23.32
CA GLN A 22 -4.90 2.46 -22.39
C GLN A 22 -5.24 2.08 -20.93
N GLU A 23 -4.29 2.26 -20.00
CA GLU A 23 -4.33 1.83 -18.59
C GLU A 23 -3.85 2.95 -17.63
N MET A 24 -4.43 3.02 -16.42
CA MET A 24 -4.07 3.91 -15.31
C MET A 24 -2.86 3.38 -14.53
N THR A 25 -1.99 4.28 -14.05
CA THR A 25 -0.82 3.94 -13.21
C THR A 25 -0.92 4.69 -11.89
N VAL A 26 -0.79 3.98 -10.77
CA VAL A 26 -0.70 4.58 -9.42
C VAL A 26 0.76 4.74 -9.04
N ILE A 27 1.08 5.85 -8.38
CA ILE A 27 2.43 6.17 -7.91
C ILE A 27 2.38 6.35 -6.39
N ASP A 28 2.82 5.32 -5.67
CA ASP A 28 2.92 5.26 -4.21
C ASP A 28 4.15 6.02 -3.69
N PRO A 29 4.07 6.78 -2.58
CA PRO A 29 5.24 7.34 -1.88
C PRO A 29 6.34 6.31 -1.55
N SER A 30 5.98 5.07 -1.20
CA SER A 30 6.90 3.95 -0.93
C SER A 30 7.65 3.44 -2.17
N ARG A 31 7.19 3.80 -3.38
CA ARG A 31 7.76 3.37 -4.68
C ARG A 31 8.20 4.55 -5.55
N SER A 32 8.21 5.77 -5.01
CA SER A 32 8.53 7.02 -5.71
C SER A 32 9.41 7.94 -4.86
N GLY A 33 9.76 9.12 -5.37
CA GLY A 33 10.41 10.16 -4.57
C GLY A 33 9.42 11.20 -4.05
N ILE A 34 8.21 10.78 -3.65
CA ILE A 34 7.25 11.67 -2.98
C ILE A 34 7.62 11.72 -1.48
N PRO A 35 7.85 12.90 -0.89
CA PRO A 35 8.46 13.02 0.44
C PRO A 35 7.49 12.90 1.63
N GLY A 36 6.30 12.33 1.43
CA GLY A 36 5.32 12.13 2.50
C GLY A 36 4.03 11.48 2.02
N GLU A 37 3.22 11.00 2.96
CA GLU A 37 1.98 10.28 2.65
C GLU A 37 0.78 11.20 2.46
N GLU A 38 0.75 12.41 3.03
CA GLU A 38 -0.31 13.37 2.75
C GLU A 38 0.05 14.19 1.51
N VAL A 39 -0.37 13.74 0.32
CA VAL A 39 -0.17 14.50 -0.93
C VAL A 39 -1.11 15.69 -0.95
N ARG A 40 -0.57 16.88 -0.69
CA ARG A 40 -1.32 18.14 -0.56
C ARG A 40 -1.61 18.76 -1.93
N PHE A 41 -0.68 18.64 -2.87
CA PHE A 41 -0.85 19.16 -4.21
C PHE A 41 -0.07 18.35 -5.25
N VAL A 42 -0.58 18.37 -6.48
CA VAL A 42 0.12 17.96 -7.69
C VAL A 42 0.07 19.12 -8.68
N ARG A 43 1.20 19.42 -9.34
CA ARG A 43 1.33 20.50 -10.32
C ARG A 43 2.17 20.03 -11.51
N HIS A 44 1.81 20.48 -12.71
CA HIS A 44 2.63 20.31 -13.90
C HIS A 44 3.51 21.55 -14.10
N ALA A 45 4.81 21.33 -14.18
CA ALA A 45 5.77 22.36 -14.54
C ALA A 45 5.68 22.69 -16.04
N PRO A 46 6.04 23.91 -16.49
CA PRO A 46 6.00 24.28 -17.90
C PRO A 46 6.88 23.44 -18.83
N ASP A 47 7.91 22.79 -18.30
CA ASP A 47 8.78 21.84 -19.02
C ASP A 47 8.16 20.43 -19.15
N GLY A 48 7.03 20.20 -18.49
CA GLY A 48 6.28 18.95 -18.47
C GLY A 48 6.47 18.14 -17.20
N ASP A 49 7.43 18.46 -16.34
CA ASP A 49 7.70 17.69 -15.12
C ASP A 49 6.54 17.76 -14.12
N VAL A 50 6.44 16.76 -13.24
CA VAL A 50 5.37 16.70 -12.24
C VAL A 50 5.94 17.00 -10.87
N TRP A 51 5.40 18.03 -10.21
CA TRP A 51 5.78 18.45 -8.86
C TRP A 51 4.69 18.04 -7.88
N VAL A 52 5.09 17.31 -6.85
CA VAL A 52 4.20 16.71 -5.85
C VAL A 52 4.59 17.21 -4.46
N GLY A 53 3.72 18.00 -3.84
CA GLY A 53 3.90 18.43 -2.46
C GLY A 53 3.30 17.43 -1.50
N ALA A 54 4.10 16.93 -0.57
CA ALA A 54 3.63 15.95 0.40
C ALA A 54 4.25 16.16 1.78
N ARG A 55 3.52 15.74 2.83
CA ARG A 55 3.96 15.89 4.22
C ARG A 55 3.51 14.74 5.13
N TRP A 56 4.14 14.68 6.29
CA TRP A 56 3.72 13.85 7.42
C TRP A 56 3.28 14.72 8.61
N PRO A 57 2.04 14.56 9.11
CA PRO A 57 1.48 15.46 10.12
C PRO A 57 2.10 15.33 11.52
N PHE A 58 2.88 14.27 11.81
CA PHE A 58 3.34 13.98 13.18
C PHE A 58 4.85 14.13 13.42
N TRP A 59 5.70 13.96 12.39
CA TRP A 59 7.15 13.81 12.60
C TRP A 59 8.02 14.89 11.95
N GLY A 60 7.42 15.89 11.30
CA GLY A 60 8.17 17.00 10.70
C GLY A 60 8.89 16.61 9.41
N GLU A 61 8.40 15.59 8.72
CA GLU A 61 8.86 15.11 7.42
C GLU A 61 7.92 15.61 6.31
N GLY A 62 8.46 15.95 5.15
CA GLY A 62 7.72 16.57 4.04
C GLY A 62 8.60 17.38 3.10
N GLY A 63 8.01 17.85 2.00
CA GLY A 63 8.72 18.59 0.97
C GLY A 63 8.05 18.49 -0.39
N ILE A 64 8.85 18.57 -1.45
CA ILE A 64 8.39 18.43 -2.83
C ILE A 64 9.13 17.29 -3.53
N GLY A 65 8.40 16.34 -4.10
CA GLY A 65 8.92 15.37 -5.06
C GLY A 65 8.78 15.90 -6.48
N ILE A 66 9.82 15.79 -7.30
CA ILE A 66 9.85 16.23 -8.70
C ILE A 66 10.11 15.01 -9.58
N LEU A 67 9.15 14.67 -10.43
CA LEU A 67 9.28 13.64 -11.45
C LEU A 67 9.71 14.28 -12.77
N ASP A 68 10.94 13.99 -13.19
CA ASP A 68 11.41 14.27 -14.55
C ASP A 68 10.68 13.33 -15.51
N ARG A 69 9.78 13.88 -16.34
CA ARG A 69 8.96 13.06 -17.25
C ARG A 69 9.75 12.49 -18.44
N GLN A 70 10.93 13.01 -18.73
CA GLN A 70 11.77 12.51 -19.81
C GLN A 70 12.59 11.31 -19.37
N THR A 71 13.06 11.32 -18.12
CA THR A 71 13.93 10.28 -17.57
C THR A 71 13.24 9.31 -16.60
N ASP A 72 12.00 9.63 -16.21
CA ASP A 72 11.21 8.88 -15.22
C ASP A 72 11.93 8.77 -13.86
N ARG A 73 12.58 9.86 -13.46
CA ARG A 73 13.38 9.94 -12.22
C ARG A 73 12.83 10.96 -11.26
N TRP A 74 12.79 10.58 -9.99
CA TRP A 74 12.38 11.45 -8.91
C TRP A 74 13.57 12.19 -8.27
N THR A 75 13.35 13.45 -7.90
CA THR A 75 14.22 14.25 -7.04
C THR A 75 13.38 14.84 -5.90
N VAL A 76 13.95 14.93 -4.70
CA VAL A 76 13.24 15.46 -3.52
C VAL A 76 13.86 16.78 -3.09
N LEU A 77 13.03 17.79 -2.87
CA LEU A 77 13.37 19.02 -2.15
C LEU A 77 12.83 18.93 -0.73
N SER A 78 13.69 19.11 0.28
CA SER A 78 13.26 19.00 1.69
C SER A 78 13.95 20.01 2.61
N SER A 79 13.32 20.29 3.74
CA SER A 79 13.95 21.08 4.80
C SER A 79 15.10 20.34 5.50
N ALA A 80 15.06 19.01 5.55
CA ALA A 80 16.12 18.18 6.11
C ALA A 80 17.42 18.26 5.29
N ALA A 81 17.30 18.32 3.96
CA ALA A 81 18.43 18.53 3.05
C ALA A 81 18.84 20.02 2.93
N GLY A 82 18.01 20.94 3.44
CA GLY A 82 18.25 22.37 3.39
C GLY A 82 17.81 23.05 2.09
N ASP A 83 17.02 22.38 1.26
CA ASP A 83 16.51 22.91 -0.01
C ASP A 83 15.33 23.87 0.22
N LEU A 84 14.49 23.58 1.22
CA LEU A 84 13.31 24.36 1.59
C LEU A 84 13.39 24.85 3.04
N PRO A 85 12.80 26.01 3.38
CA PRO A 85 12.81 26.53 4.75
C PRO A 85 11.86 25.76 5.70
N SER A 86 10.91 25.00 5.16
CA SER A 86 9.96 24.19 5.92
C SER A 86 9.59 22.91 5.18
N GLN A 87 9.31 21.86 5.94
CA GLN A 87 8.67 20.63 5.46
C GLN A 87 7.19 20.83 5.13
N PHE A 88 6.58 21.89 5.67
CA PHE A 88 5.18 22.22 5.40
C PHE A 88 5.11 23.06 4.14
N VAL A 89 4.93 22.40 3.00
CA VAL A 89 4.67 23.05 1.72
C VAL A 89 3.15 23.06 1.53
N ASN A 90 2.57 24.25 1.47
CA ASN A 90 1.11 24.42 1.47
C ASN A 90 0.56 24.56 0.05
N ASP A 91 1.26 25.29 -0.81
CA ASP A 91 0.90 25.46 -2.22
C ASP A 91 2.12 25.83 -3.09
N LEU A 92 1.97 25.71 -4.40
CA LEU A 92 2.98 26.06 -5.40
C LEU A 92 2.33 26.48 -6.74
N GLU A 93 2.87 27.55 -7.34
CA GLU A 93 2.51 27.99 -8.68
C GLU A 93 3.75 28.36 -9.52
N PHE A 94 3.69 28.06 -10.82
CA PHE A 94 4.74 28.40 -11.77
C PHE A 94 4.48 29.75 -12.43
N ALA A 95 5.47 30.63 -12.39
CA ALA A 95 5.46 31.88 -13.13
C ALA A 95 5.66 31.64 -14.63
N ALA A 96 5.29 32.63 -15.45
CA ALA A 96 5.39 32.56 -16.91
C ALA A 96 6.82 32.37 -17.45
N ASP A 97 7.84 32.66 -16.64
CA ASP A 97 9.25 32.44 -16.97
C ASP A 97 9.76 31.03 -16.64
N GLY A 98 8.92 30.19 -16.04
CA GLY A 98 9.24 28.82 -15.62
C GLY A 98 9.76 28.70 -14.18
N SER A 99 9.98 29.82 -13.47
CA SER A 99 10.28 29.78 -12.03
C SER A 99 9.07 29.38 -11.21
N ALA A 100 9.27 28.87 -10.00
CA ALA A 100 8.18 28.49 -9.10
C ALA A 100 8.14 29.40 -7.87
N TRP A 101 6.94 29.81 -7.47
CA TRP A 101 6.67 30.40 -6.17
C TRP A 101 6.03 29.36 -5.26
N ILE A 102 6.52 29.25 -4.03
CA ILE A 102 6.17 28.16 -3.12
C ILE A 102 5.74 28.74 -1.78
N ALA A 103 4.53 28.43 -1.36
CA ALA A 103 3.98 28.75 -0.05
C ALA A 103 4.45 27.73 0.97
N THR A 104 5.11 28.16 2.04
CA THR A 104 5.61 27.26 3.08
C THR A 104 5.22 27.72 4.48
N GLY A 105 5.31 26.80 5.45
CA GLY A 105 5.15 27.11 6.87
C GLY A 105 6.25 28.01 7.47
N ALA A 106 7.28 28.37 6.70
CA ALA A 106 8.39 29.23 7.15
C ALA A 106 8.88 30.20 6.06
N GLY A 107 7.95 30.75 5.29
CA GLY A 107 8.18 31.85 4.34
C GLY A 107 7.64 31.57 2.95
N LEU A 108 7.69 32.59 2.10
CA LEU A 108 7.47 32.47 0.67
C LEU A 108 8.81 32.15 0.00
N VAL A 109 8.84 31.17 -0.90
CA VAL A 109 10.06 30.79 -1.62
C VAL A 109 9.92 31.10 -3.10
N HIS A 110 10.93 31.75 -3.67
CA HIS A 110 11.13 31.83 -5.12
C HIS A 110 12.20 30.82 -5.54
N TRP A 111 11.80 29.83 -6.34
CA TRP A 111 12.67 28.77 -6.82
C TRP A 111 13.06 29.00 -8.28
N VAL A 112 14.35 29.14 -8.52
CA VAL A 112 14.91 29.42 -9.85
C VAL A 112 16.12 28.51 -10.07
N ASP A 113 16.09 27.69 -11.12
CA ASP A 113 17.22 26.86 -11.58
C ASP A 113 17.95 26.07 -10.47
N GLY A 114 17.18 25.48 -9.54
CA GLY A 114 17.74 24.66 -8.45
C GLY A 114 18.15 25.44 -7.20
N ALA A 115 17.80 26.73 -7.10
CA ALA A 115 18.11 27.58 -5.96
C ALA A 115 16.87 28.28 -5.38
N ALA A 116 16.75 28.25 -4.05
CA ALA A 116 15.71 28.95 -3.30
C ALA A 116 16.14 30.35 -2.86
N THR A 117 15.29 31.35 -3.08
CA THR A 117 15.31 32.64 -2.37
C THR A 117 14.12 32.67 -1.42
N VAL A 118 14.36 32.89 -0.12
CA VAL A 118 13.32 32.82 0.92
C VAL A 118 12.97 34.23 1.42
N PHE A 119 11.67 34.55 1.44
CA PHE A 119 11.11 35.77 2.02
C PHE A 119 10.37 35.43 3.32
N ASP A 120 10.78 36.06 4.42
CA ASP A 120 10.25 35.86 5.76
C ASP A 120 10.07 37.20 6.48
N SER A 121 9.53 37.20 7.70
CA SER A 121 9.33 38.41 8.50
C SER A 121 10.62 39.11 8.95
N GLY A 122 11.77 38.45 8.82
CA GLY A 122 13.09 39.01 9.11
C GLY A 122 13.68 39.81 7.94
N ASN A 123 13.25 39.53 6.71
CA ASN A 123 13.83 40.12 5.50
C ASN A 123 12.82 40.79 4.56
N SER A 124 11.52 40.66 4.83
CA SER A 124 10.43 41.22 4.03
C SER A 124 9.41 41.99 4.89
N PRO A 125 8.42 42.66 4.28
CA PRO A 125 7.32 43.29 5.02
C PRO A 125 6.32 42.32 5.66
N MET A 126 6.51 41.00 5.48
CA MET A 126 5.65 39.97 6.08
C MET A 126 5.67 40.07 7.61
N THR A 127 4.51 39.91 8.24
CA THR A 127 4.38 39.91 9.71
C THR A 127 4.31 38.53 10.34
N LEU A 128 4.06 37.50 9.53
CA LEU A 128 4.07 36.09 9.90
C LEU A 128 4.84 35.34 8.83
N ASP A 129 5.49 34.24 9.20
CA ASP A 129 6.27 33.41 8.26
C ASP A 129 5.42 32.30 7.63
N VAL A 130 4.23 32.02 8.15
CA VAL A 130 3.34 30.99 7.61
C VAL A 130 2.65 31.56 6.37
N VAL A 131 2.90 30.97 5.20
CA VAL A 131 2.18 31.25 3.95
C VAL A 131 1.29 30.06 3.66
N ASN A 132 -0.04 30.24 3.68
CA ASN A 132 -0.97 29.12 3.52
C ASN A 132 -1.31 28.85 2.06
N ASP A 133 -1.32 29.90 1.24
CA ASP A 133 -1.73 29.80 -0.17
C ASP A 133 -1.17 30.98 -0.99
N LEU A 134 -1.04 30.79 -2.30
CA LEU A 134 -0.59 31.82 -3.24
C LEU A 134 -1.30 31.73 -4.60
N SER A 135 -1.34 32.85 -5.32
CA SER A 135 -1.81 32.92 -6.69
C SER A 135 -1.07 34.01 -7.48
N ILE A 136 -0.68 33.72 -8.72
CA ILE A 136 -0.02 34.65 -9.62
C ILE A 136 -1.07 35.34 -10.50
N ALA A 137 -1.21 36.65 -10.33
CA ALA A 137 -2.15 37.44 -11.11
C ALA A 137 -1.71 37.58 -12.59
N PRO A 138 -2.63 37.91 -13.53
CA PRO A 138 -2.29 38.05 -14.95
C PRO A 138 -1.23 39.11 -15.29
N ASP A 139 -0.98 40.06 -14.39
CA ASP A 139 0.10 41.05 -14.50
C ASP A 139 1.47 40.52 -14.03
N GLY A 140 1.50 39.35 -13.41
CA GLY A 140 2.68 38.68 -12.88
C GLY A 140 2.90 38.89 -11.39
N ASP A 141 2.05 39.68 -10.72
CA ASP A 141 2.18 39.94 -9.29
C ASP A 141 1.76 38.71 -8.48
N ILE A 142 2.52 38.41 -7.44
CA ILE A 142 2.32 37.26 -6.57
C ILE A 142 1.43 37.71 -5.41
N TRP A 143 0.23 37.16 -5.37
CA TRP A 143 -0.72 37.35 -4.28
C TRP A 143 -0.63 36.17 -3.34
N PHE A 144 -0.47 36.42 -2.05
CA PHE A 144 -0.40 35.34 -1.08
C PHE A 144 -0.95 35.75 0.27
N ASN A 145 -1.47 34.78 1.02
CA ASN A 145 -1.94 35.00 2.38
C ASN A 145 -0.83 34.63 3.37
N SER A 146 -0.82 35.33 4.50
CA SER A 146 -0.01 34.93 5.64
C SER A 146 -0.84 35.04 6.90
N SER A 147 -1.19 33.89 7.46
CA SER A 147 -2.09 33.77 8.59
C SER A 147 -1.73 32.61 9.51
N SER A 148 -2.09 32.71 10.79
CA SER A 148 -1.97 31.61 11.74
C SER A 148 -3.12 31.61 12.75
N SER A 149 -3.75 30.45 12.94
CA SER A 149 -4.88 30.20 13.84
C SER A 149 -4.64 30.54 15.33
N SER A 150 -3.41 30.90 15.70
CA SER A 150 -3.00 31.21 17.06
C SER A 150 -2.41 32.62 17.24
N SER A 151 -2.37 33.44 16.19
CA SER A 151 -1.67 34.73 16.22
C SER A 151 -2.51 35.89 15.69
N SER A 152 -2.14 37.12 16.07
CA SER A 152 -2.66 38.35 15.47
C SER A 152 -1.66 38.86 14.43
N GLY A 153 -2.10 39.12 13.20
CA GLY A 153 -1.21 39.63 12.15
C GLY A 153 -1.57 39.24 10.73
N ASP A 154 -2.65 38.47 10.56
CA ASP A 154 -3.10 37.95 9.28
C ASP A 154 -3.27 39.04 8.23
N ALA A 155 -2.69 38.80 7.06
CA ALA A 155 -2.71 39.75 5.95
C ALA A 155 -2.62 39.02 4.61
N VAL A 156 -3.06 39.71 3.57
CA VAL A 156 -2.78 39.37 2.17
C VAL A 156 -1.70 40.31 1.66
N TYR A 157 -0.76 39.76 0.92
CA TYR A 157 0.33 40.50 0.29
C TYR A 157 0.19 40.41 -1.22
N GLU A 158 0.54 41.51 -1.89
CA GLU A 158 0.79 41.59 -3.33
C GLU A 158 2.25 41.94 -3.50
N PHE A 159 2.98 41.13 -4.27
CA PHE A 159 4.42 41.28 -4.48
C PHE A 159 4.77 41.26 -5.97
N ASP A 160 5.49 42.27 -6.45
CA ASP A 160 5.90 42.39 -7.86
C ASP A 160 7.04 41.44 -8.28
N GLY A 161 7.46 40.55 -7.38
CA GLY A 161 8.56 39.61 -7.58
C GLY A 161 9.96 40.23 -7.46
N VAL A 162 10.09 41.53 -7.16
CA VAL A 162 11.37 42.23 -7.04
C VAL A 162 11.49 42.94 -5.69
N ASP A 163 10.81 44.07 -5.50
CA ASP A 163 10.93 44.94 -4.32
C ASP A 163 9.60 45.63 -3.94
N GLY A 164 8.57 45.56 -4.79
CA GLY A 164 7.29 46.24 -4.62
C GLY A 164 6.31 45.39 -3.82
N TRP A 165 5.94 45.85 -2.63
CA TRP A 165 5.06 45.14 -1.71
C TRP A 165 3.84 45.99 -1.33
N ASN A 166 2.64 45.41 -1.44
CA ASN A 166 1.44 45.91 -0.78
C ASN A 166 0.95 44.90 0.26
N ARG A 167 0.35 45.41 1.34
CA ARG A 167 -0.17 44.61 2.45
C ARG A 167 -1.59 45.06 2.78
N TYR A 168 -2.49 44.08 2.92
CA TYR A 168 -3.90 44.27 3.26
C TYR A 168 -4.24 43.49 4.51
N THR A 169 -4.71 44.16 5.57
CA THR A 169 -5.01 43.53 6.86
C THR A 169 -6.49 43.28 7.08
N VAL A 170 -6.80 42.28 7.90
CA VAL A 170 -8.16 42.03 8.42
C VAL A 170 -8.33 42.71 9.79
N PRO A 171 -9.41 43.49 10.06
CA PRO A 171 -10.51 43.88 9.17
C PRO A 171 -10.32 45.24 8.48
N ASP A 172 -9.16 45.89 8.65
CA ASP A 172 -8.99 47.31 8.27
C ASP A 172 -9.09 47.53 6.75
N ASP A 173 -8.50 46.63 5.97
CA ASP A 173 -8.57 46.63 4.50
C ASP A 173 -9.58 45.58 3.99
N ILE A 174 -9.47 44.35 4.51
CA ILE A 174 -10.29 43.21 4.07
C ILE A 174 -11.52 43.09 5.00
N PRO A 175 -12.75 43.20 4.47
CA PRO A 175 -13.97 43.39 5.27
C PRO A 175 -14.52 42.11 5.94
N PHE A 176 -13.69 41.28 6.56
CA PHE A 176 -14.16 40.18 7.43
C PHE A 176 -14.45 40.67 8.85
N ALA A 177 -15.43 40.04 9.52
CA ALA A 177 -15.82 40.45 10.87
C ALA A 177 -14.84 39.92 11.95
N ALA A 178 -14.35 40.83 12.80
CA ALA A 178 -13.60 40.45 14.00
C ALA A 178 -14.45 39.54 14.93
N PRO A 179 -13.85 38.58 15.67
CA PRO A 179 -12.41 38.40 15.90
C PRO A 179 -11.71 37.42 14.94
N TRP A 180 -12.35 37.03 13.83
CA TRP A 180 -11.87 35.94 13.00
C TRP A 180 -11.09 36.48 11.81
N THR A 181 -9.77 36.26 11.81
CA THR A 181 -8.84 36.79 10.81
C THR A 181 -8.13 35.70 9.99
N ASP A 182 -8.43 34.44 10.28
CA ASP A 182 -7.78 33.26 9.69
C ASP A 182 -8.13 33.10 8.20
N LEU A 183 -7.19 33.49 7.34
CA LEU A 183 -7.31 33.38 5.89
C LEU A 183 -6.98 31.96 5.42
N SER A 184 -7.81 31.42 4.53
CA SER A 184 -7.62 30.08 3.96
C SER A 184 -6.96 30.12 2.59
N GLU A 185 -7.46 30.98 1.70
CA GLU A 185 -7.17 30.96 0.27
C GLU A 185 -7.05 32.37 -0.31
N VAL A 186 -6.25 32.50 -1.35
CA VAL A 186 -6.10 33.69 -2.18
C VAL A 186 -6.02 33.29 -3.66
N PHE A 187 -6.98 33.77 -4.45
CA PHE A 187 -7.12 33.39 -5.85
C PHE A 187 -7.20 34.63 -6.75
N ALA A 188 -6.33 34.73 -7.75
CA ALA A 188 -6.41 35.76 -8.78
C ALA A 188 -7.10 35.23 -10.03
N ASP A 189 -8.15 35.92 -10.49
CA ASP A 189 -8.86 35.52 -11.70
C ASP A 189 -8.29 36.17 -12.98
N SER A 190 -8.76 35.68 -14.13
CA SER A 190 -8.36 36.11 -15.47
C SER A 190 -8.63 37.60 -15.76
N GLN A 191 -9.44 38.27 -14.94
CA GLN A 191 -9.74 39.70 -15.05
C GLN A 191 -8.85 40.55 -14.13
N GLY A 192 -7.93 39.93 -13.38
CA GLY A 192 -7.06 40.59 -12.41
C GLY A 192 -7.79 40.97 -11.11
N ARG A 193 -8.92 40.33 -10.80
CA ARG A 193 -9.58 40.49 -9.50
C ARG A 193 -9.03 39.43 -8.55
N VAL A 194 -8.84 39.79 -7.29
CA VAL A 194 -8.31 38.88 -6.28
C VAL A 194 -9.39 38.52 -5.28
N TRP A 195 -9.50 37.25 -4.98
CA TRP A 195 -10.53 36.67 -4.11
C TRP A 195 -9.85 36.06 -2.90
N VAL A 196 -10.42 36.26 -1.72
CA VAL A 196 -9.86 35.79 -0.46
C VAL A 196 -10.95 35.16 0.38
N ALA A 197 -10.68 33.99 0.95
CA ALA A 197 -11.58 33.26 1.82
C ALA A 197 -11.08 33.19 3.28
N ASN A 198 -11.98 32.85 4.20
CA ASN A 198 -11.72 32.82 5.65
C ASN A 198 -12.15 31.48 6.26
N ASN A 199 -11.27 30.90 7.09
CA ASN A 199 -11.44 29.59 7.74
C ASN A 199 -12.54 29.53 8.81
N THR A 200 -13.09 30.68 9.24
CA THR A 200 -13.96 30.72 10.41
C THR A 200 -15.39 31.08 10.07
N LEU A 201 -15.70 32.26 9.52
CA LEU A 201 -17.11 32.68 9.33
C LEU A 201 -17.37 33.64 8.14
N THR A 202 -17.86 33.03 7.06
CA THR A 202 -18.78 33.51 5.99
C THR A 202 -18.32 34.52 4.93
N GLY A 203 -18.45 34.09 3.68
CA GLY A 203 -18.31 34.91 2.47
C GLY A 203 -16.89 34.89 1.87
N VAL A 204 -16.75 35.54 0.72
CA VAL A 204 -15.46 35.77 0.04
C VAL A 204 -15.25 37.27 -0.10
N ALA A 205 -14.06 37.76 0.20
CA ALA A 205 -13.68 39.15 -0.06
C ALA A 205 -13.06 39.23 -1.46
N ARG A 206 -13.53 40.18 -2.28
CA ARG A 206 -13.01 40.41 -3.63
C ARG A 206 -12.38 41.79 -3.75
N PHE A 207 -11.15 41.85 -4.23
CA PHE A 207 -10.42 43.05 -4.59
C PHE A 207 -10.58 43.36 -6.07
N GLU A 208 -11.06 44.56 -6.39
CA GLU A 208 -11.16 45.06 -7.76
C GLU A 208 -10.99 46.58 -7.75
N GLY A 209 -10.09 47.11 -8.59
CA GLY A 209 -9.88 48.55 -8.73
C GLY A 209 -9.43 49.25 -7.44
N GLY A 210 -8.66 48.57 -6.59
CA GLY A 210 -8.15 49.13 -5.32
C GLY A 210 -9.13 49.02 -4.14
N VAL A 211 -10.23 48.28 -4.27
CA VAL A 211 -11.28 48.20 -3.24
C VAL A 211 -11.63 46.75 -2.93
N TRP A 212 -11.64 46.41 -1.64
CA TRP A 212 -12.15 45.12 -1.14
C TRP A 212 -13.67 45.18 -0.92
N THR A 213 -14.38 44.16 -1.38
CA THR A 213 -15.84 44.01 -1.23
C THR A 213 -16.16 42.61 -0.69
N LEU A 214 -16.92 42.51 0.41
CA LEU A 214 -17.41 41.22 0.91
C LEU A 214 -18.61 40.74 0.08
N LEU A 215 -18.57 39.49 -0.35
CA LEU A 215 -19.63 38.80 -1.08
C LEU A 215 -20.09 37.57 -0.29
N GLY A 216 -21.39 37.26 -0.33
CA GLY A 216 -21.93 36.06 0.34
C GLY A 216 -21.95 36.14 1.88
N GLU A 217 -22.12 37.35 2.45
CA GLU A 217 -22.26 37.55 3.89
C GLU A 217 -23.35 36.62 4.48
N GLY A 218 -22.96 35.75 5.42
CA GLY A 218 -23.88 34.80 6.05
C GLY A 218 -24.27 33.56 5.23
N VAL A 219 -23.61 33.29 4.09
CA VAL A 219 -23.92 32.14 3.22
C VAL A 219 -23.26 30.85 3.71
N ASP A 220 -21.93 30.75 3.69
CA ASP A 220 -21.14 29.61 4.21
C ASP A 220 -19.64 29.98 4.24
N ARG A 221 -18.82 29.13 4.87
CA ARG A 221 -17.35 29.16 4.78
C ARG A 221 -16.92 28.60 3.41
N PHE A 222 -16.10 29.33 2.68
CA PHE A 222 -15.47 28.84 1.45
C PHE A 222 -14.02 28.44 1.74
N ASP A 223 -13.55 27.33 1.17
CA ASP A 223 -12.17 26.90 1.32
C ASP A 223 -11.39 27.12 0.04
N GLU A 224 -11.73 26.41 -1.05
CA GLU A 224 -11.07 26.51 -2.35
C GLU A 224 -11.86 27.25 -3.42
N MET A 225 -11.14 27.85 -4.37
CA MET A 225 -11.62 28.67 -5.48
C MET A 225 -10.98 28.27 -6.81
N ALA A 226 -11.77 28.30 -7.88
CA ALA A 226 -11.30 28.09 -9.25
C ALA A 226 -12.14 28.91 -10.24
N GLU A 227 -11.55 29.34 -11.36
CA GLU A 227 -12.28 30.01 -12.45
C GLU A 227 -12.45 29.05 -13.64
N ASP A 228 -13.68 28.84 -14.12
CA ASP A 228 -13.91 28.04 -15.32
C ASP A 228 -13.68 28.83 -16.62
N GLY A 229 -13.67 28.15 -17.77
CA GLY A 229 -13.49 28.78 -19.09
C GLY A 229 -14.59 29.77 -19.51
N PHE A 230 -15.68 29.88 -18.74
CA PHE A 230 -16.74 30.86 -18.95
C PHE A 230 -16.55 32.12 -18.08
N GLY A 231 -15.53 32.14 -17.20
CA GLY A 231 -15.27 33.19 -16.23
C GLY A 231 -16.17 33.12 -15.00
N ASN A 232 -16.78 31.96 -14.72
CA ASN A 232 -17.49 31.75 -13.46
C ASN A 232 -16.48 31.38 -12.38
N ILE A 233 -16.70 31.90 -11.18
CA ILE A 233 -15.90 31.55 -10.00
C ILE A 233 -16.61 30.43 -9.25
N TRP A 234 -15.88 29.36 -8.97
CA TRP A 234 -16.34 28.19 -8.25
C TRP A 234 -15.78 28.21 -6.83
N PHE A 235 -16.57 27.69 -5.88
CA PHE A 235 -16.19 27.65 -4.47
C PHE A 235 -16.63 26.35 -3.83
N ASN A 236 -15.82 25.76 -2.95
CA ASN A 236 -16.25 24.63 -2.12
C ASN A 236 -16.50 25.08 -0.67
N THR A 237 -17.18 24.27 0.13
CA THR A 237 -17.40 24.59 1.56
C THR A 237 -17.13 23.38 2.47
N ASN A 238 -16.30 23.57 3.51
CA ASN A 238 -16.23 22.66 4.66
C ASN A 238 -17.00 23.24 5.86
N LEU A 239 -18.20 22.69 6.12
CA LEU A 239 -18.97 22.73 7.38
C LEU A 239 -19.06 24.10 8.10
N VAL A 240 -20.23 24.77 8.08
CA VAL A 240 -21.24 24.81 9.18
C VAL A 240 -22.56 25.43 8.68
N GLY A 241 -23.67 24.68 8.79
CA GLY A 241 -25.05 25.21 8.76
C GLY A 241 -25.95 24.68 7.64
N SER A 242 -25.40 24.43 6.45
CA SER A 242 -26.15 24.02 5.25
C SER A 242 -25.81 22.61 4.73
N GLY A 243 -24.69 22.02 5.17
CA GLY A 243 -24.15 20.75 4.65
C GLY A 243 -22.92 20.99 3.76
N PHE A 244 -22.35 19.91 3.21
CA PHE A 244 -21.27 20.01 2.23
C PHE A 244 -21.85 20.38 0.86
N ALA A 245 -21.22 21.34 0.18
CA ALA A 245 -21.66 21.84 -1.11
C ALA A 245 -20.50 22.46 -1.89
N TYR A 246 -20.75 22.71 -3.17
CA TYR A 246 -19.96 23.64 -3.96
C TYR A 246 -20.89 24.65 -4.65
N TYR A 247 -20.33 25.79 -5.03
CA TYR A 247 -21.06 26.95 -5.51
C TYR A 247 -20.44 27.46 -6.81
N ARG A 248 -21.27 28.03 -7.69
CA ARG A 248 -20.85 28.76 -8.89
C ARG A 248 -21.35 30.19 -8.82
N PHE A 249 -20.47 31.16 -9.03
CA PHE A 249 -20.79 32.58 -9.19
C PHE A 249 -20.51 33.03 -10.62
N ASP A 250 -21.55 33.46 -11.32
CA ASP A 250 -21.47 33.92 -12.72
C ASP A 250 -21.27 35.44 -12.87
N GLY A 251 -20.85 36.11 -11.78
CA GLY A 251 -20.76 37.57 -11.71
C GLY A 251 -22.05 38.26 -11.27
N GLN A 252 -23.19 37.55 -11.22
CA GLN A 252 -24.47 38.10 -10.77
C GLN A 252 -25.17 37.24 -9.74
N THR A 253 -25.14 35.92 -9.90
CA THR A 253 -25.88 34.96 -9.09
C THR A 253 -24.98 33.87 -8.54
N LEU A 254 -25.21 33.49 -7.28
CA LEU A 254 -24.55 32.37 -6.62
C LEU A 254 -25.50 31.15 -6.66
N LYS A 255 -25.11 30.10 -7.37
CA LYS A 255 -25.86 28.85 -7.50
C LYS A 255 -25.18 27.77 -6.65
N GLN A 256 -25.95 27.12 -5.78
CA GLN A 256 -25.48 26.03 -4.91
C GLN A 256 -25.73 24.66 -5.58
N TYR A 257 -24.79 23.74 -5.40
CA TYR A 257 -24.89 22.33 -5.79
C TYR A 257 -24.71 21.44 -4.56
N GLY A 258 -25.49 20.37 -4.48
CA GLY A 258 -25.33 19.37 -3.42
C GLY A 258 -24.23 18.37 -3.79
N PHE A 259 -23.32 18.10 -2.85
CA PHE A 259 -22.24 17.14 -3.04
C PHE A 259 -21.75 16.66 -1.67
N ASP A 260 -21.65 15.34 -1.49
CA ASP A 260 -21.15 14.79 -0.24
C ASP A 260 -19.68 15.20 -0.09
N SER A 261 -19.41 16.06 0.88
CA SER A 261 -18.07 16.38 1.39
C SER A 261 -17.06 16.82 0.33
N SER A 262 -17.34 17.93 -0.37
CA SER A 262 -16.39 18.55 -1.32
C SER A 262 -15.04 18.86 -0.64
N THR A 263 -13.93 18.49 -1.28
CA THR A 263 -12.57 18.68 -0.75
C THR A 263 -11.74 19.65 -1.56
N THR A 264 -11.80 19.57 -2.89
CA THR A 264 -10.96 20.39 -3.78
C THR A 264 -11.64 20.79 -5.08
N LEU A 265 -11.19 21.89 -5.66
CA LEU A 265 -11.60 22.46 -6.94
C LEU A 265 -10.39 22.77 -7.82
N THR A 266 -10.49 22.52 -9.12
CA THR A 266 -9.47 22.97 -10.08
C THR A 266 -10.10 23.21 -11.45
N THR A 267 -9.38 23.91 -12.31
CA THR A 267 -9.77 24.12 -13.70
C THR A 267 -8.75 23.51 -14.65
N ASP A 268 -9.25 22.88 -15.70
CA ASP A 268 -8.47 22.48 -16.87
C ASP A 268 -8.00 23.72 -17.65
N PRO A 269 -6.69 24.01 -17.71
CA PRO A 269 -6.22 25.19 -18.42
C PRO A 269 -6.42 25.11 -19.95
N GLU A 270 -6.66 23.92 -20.53
CA GLU A 270 -6.84 23.80 -21.99
C GLU A 270 -8.26 24.08 -22.43
N ASP A 271 -9.25 23.46 -21.76
CA ASP A 271 -10.65 23.55 -22.18
C ASP A 271 -11.55 24.30 -21.20
N GLY A 272 -11.00 24.73 -20.06
CA GLY A 272 -11.69 25.51 -19.05
C GLY A 272 -12.72 24.71 -18.27
N ALA A 273 -12.69 23.37 -18.34
CA ALA A 273 -13.57 22.53 -17.53
C ALA A 273 -13.23 22.66 -16.05
N VAL A 274 -14.25 22.72 -15.20
CA VAL A 274 -14.06 22.68 -13.75
C VAL A 274 -14.14 21.24 -13.26
N TYR A 275 -13.25 20.88 -12.34
CA TYR A 275 -13.27 19.65 -11.58
C TYR A 275 -13.59 19.93 -10.11
N VAL A 276 -14.42 19.07 -9.52
CA VAL A 276 -14.77 19.11 -8.10
C VAL A 276 -14.59 17.72 -7.51
N ALA A 277 -13.84 17.56 -6.42
CA ALA A 277 -13.65 16.27 -5.78
C ALA A 277 -14.18 16.21 -4.35
N ASN A 278 -14.32 15.00 -3.78
CA ASN A 278 -14.76 14.81 -2.41
C ASN A 278 -13.94 13.82 -1.58
N TRP A 279 -14.26 13.77 -0.28
CA TRP A 279 -13.67 12.85 0.70
C TRP A 279 -13.96 11.36 0.40
N HIS A 280 -14.87 11.03 -0.52
CA HIS A 280 -15.29 9.65 -0.81
C HIS A 280 -14.83 9.18 -2.21
N GLY A 281 -13.84 9.85 -2.82
CA GLY A 281 -13.27 9.42 -4.08
C GLY A 281 -14.07 9.75 -5.33
N THR A 282 -15.05 10.64 -5.23
CA THR A 282 -15.80 11.11 -6.40
C THR A 282 -15.17 12.37 -6.95
N VAL A 283 -14.89 12.39 -8.25
CA VAL A 283 -14.53 13.59 -9.01
C VAL A 283 -15.65 13.90 -9.98
N LEU A 284 -16.16 15.13 -9.98
CA LEU A 284 -17.09 15.65 -10.97
C LEU A 284 -16.34 16.56 -11.93
N ARG A 285 -16.69 16.50 -13.21
CA ARG A 285 -16.19 17.42 -14.24
C ARG A 285 -17.33 18.07 -14.99
N SER A 286 -17.27 19.37 -15.18
CA SER A 286 -18.23 20.11 -16.01
C SER A 286 -17.52 20.94 -17.09
N THR A 287 -17.97 20.78 -18.33
CA THR A 287 -17.50 21.54 -19.51
C THR A 287 -18.50 22.59 -19.98
N ASP A 288 -19.65 22.71 -19.30
CA ASP A 288 -20.77 23.55 -19.72
C ASP A 288 -21.14 24.61 -18.68
N GLY A 289 -20.18 24.96 -17.82
CA GLY A 289 -20.36 25.96 -16.77
C GLY A 289 -21.28 25.48 -15.65
N GLY A 290 -21.36 24.17 -15.40
CA GLY A 290 -22.15 23.60 -14.30
C GLY A 290 -23.59 23.27 -14.63
N GLU A 291 -23.95 23.13 -15.90
CA GLU A 291 -25.29 22.69 -16.30
C GLU A 291 -25.39 21.16 -16.30
N SER A 292 -24.29 20.46 -16.55
CA SER A 292 -24.15 19.02 -16.39
C SER A 292 -22.77 18.62 -15.85
N PHE A 293 -22.71 17.44 -15.22
CA PHE A 293 -21.48 16.87 -14.65
C PHE A 293 -21.26 15.45 -15.16
N HIS A 294 -20.03 15.17 -15.56
CA HIS A 294 -19.52 13.81 -15.69
C HIS A 294 -18.95 13.37 -14.34
N THR A 295 -19.24 12.14 -13.91
CA THR A 295 -18.79 11.62 -12.62
C THR A 295 -17.73 10.55 -12.82
N PHE A 296 -16.61 10.70 -12.13
CA PHE A 296 -15.55 9.70 -11.96
C PHE A 296 -15.58 9.21 -10.52
N VAL A 297 -15.45 7.89 -10.34
CA VAL A 297 -15.29 7.28 -9.02
C VAL A 297 -13.91 6.65 -8.99
N SER A 298 -13.02 7.18 -8.16
CA SER A 298 -11.60 6.79 -8.12
C SER A 298 -11.33 5.52 -7.35
N GLY A 299 -12.25 5.06 -6.49
CA GLY A 299 -11.97 3.98 -5.52
C GLY A 299 -11.01 4.38 -4.38
N LEU A 300 -10.32 5.53 -4.50
CA LEU A 300 -9.48 6.13 -3.47
C LEU A 300 -10.29 7.14 -2.66
N ASN A 301 -10.26 7.08 -1.33
CA ASN A 301 -10.93 8.07 -0.49
C ASN A 301 -10.02 9.28 -0.21
N ILE A 302 -10.61 10.40 0.18
CA ILE A 302 -9.90 11.61 0.64
C ILE A 302 -9.03 12.23 -0.47
N ILE A 303 -9.69 12.80 -1.49
CA ILE A 303 -8.99 13.51 -2.56
C ILE A 303 -8.64 14.93 -2.09
N PHE A 304 -7.37 15.27 -2.02
CA PHE A 304 -6.90 16.61 -1.67
C PHE A 304 -6.58 17.48 -2.87
N SER A 305 -6.25 16.88 -4.01
CA SER A 305 -5.88 17.64 -5.19
C SER A 305 -6.32 16.93 -6.46
N VAL A 306 -6.70 17.71 -7.46
CA VAL A 306 -6.92 17.25 -8.83
C VAL A 306 -6.04 18.11 -9.73
N ALA A 307 -5.38 17.50 -10.71
CA ALA A 307 -4.49 18.17 -11.65
C ALA A 307 -4.67 17.57 -13.06
N PRO A 308 -5.46 18.21 -13.95
CA PRO A 308 -5.51 17.81 -15.35
C PRO A 308 -4.17 18.09 -16.05
N ASP A 309 -3.67 17.14 -16.83
CA ASP A 309 -2.50 17.29 -17.68
C ASP A 309 -2.93 17.90 -19.02
N PRO A 310 -2.54 19.16 -19.31
CA PRO A 310 -2.94 19.82 -20.54
C PRO A 310 -2.42 19.07 -21.78
N GLN A 311 -1.23 18.49 -21.75
CA GLN A 311 -0.61 17.94 -22.97
C GLN A 311 -1.19 16.59 -23.40
N SER A 312 -1.66 15.80 -22.43
CA SER A 312 -2.11 14.42 -22.66
C SER A 312 -3.63 14.25 -22.52
N GLY A 313 -4.30 15.18 -21.82
CA GLY A 313 -5.71 15.04 -21.41
C GLY A 313 -5.91 14.06 -20.24
N GLU A 314 -4.83 13.63 -19.57
CA GLU A 314 -4.87 12.82 -18.35
C GLU A 314 -5.35 13.65 -17.15
N VAL A 315 -5.85 13.01 -16.09
CA VAL A 315 -6.22 13.69 -14.84
C VAL A 315 -5.55 13.02 -13.65
N TRP A 316 -4.70 13.75 -12.94
CA TRP A 316 -4.00 13.30 -11.74
C TRP A 316 -4.79 13.67 -10.49
N ILE A 317 -4.80 12.79 -9.48
CA ILE A 317 -5.45 13.00 -8.19
C ILE A 317 -4.47 12.72 -7.05
N GLY A 318 -4.33 13.66 -6.11
CA GLY A 318 -3.58 13.47 -4.88
C GLY A 318 -4.51 13.04 -3.74
N THR A 319 -4.15 11.99 -3.01
CA THR A 319 -4.90 11.47 -1.85
C THR A 319 -3.99 11.28 -0.64
N ILE A 320 -4.53 10.79 0.48
CA ILE A 320 -3.69 10.20 1.53
C ILE A 320 -3.11 8.88 1.02
N GLY A 321 -1.79 8.76 1.01
CA GLY A 321 -1.04 7.55 0.72
C GLY A 321 -0.81 7.24 -0.75
N ALA A 322 -1.33 8.02 -1.71
CA ALA A 322 -1.17 7.73 -3.14
C ALA A 322 -1.40 8.94 -4.05
N VAL A 323 -0.93 8.81 -5.30
CA VAL A 323 -1.33 9.65 -6.45
C VAL A 323 -1.95 8.74 -7.52
N GLY A 324 -3.19 9.03 -7.94
CA GLY A 324 -3.88 8.31 -9.02
C GLY A 324 -3.87 9.08 -10.35
N ARG A 325 -3.82 8.38 -11.50
CA ARG A 325 -3.86 8.96 -12.87
C ARG A 325 -4.98 8.41 -13.77
N PHE A 326 -6.01 9.20 -14.11
CA PHE A 326 -7.05 8.83 -15.09
C PHE A 326 -6.65 9.13 -16.55
N ASP A 327 -7.05 8.26 -17.48
CA ASP A 327 -6.88 8.42 -18.93
C ASP A 327 -8.15 8.96 -19.63
N GLY A 328 -8.76 10.05 -19.17
CA GLY A 328 -9.89 10.70 -19.86
C GLY A 328 -11.17 9.85 -20.09
N GLY A 329 -11.22 8.59 -19.63
CA GLY A 329 -12.33 7.64 -19.79
C GLY A 329 -12.61 6.75 -18.57
N GLY A 330 -11.64 6.54 -17.68
CA GLY A 330 -11.83 6.12 -16.29
C GLY A 330 -12.07 4.62 -16.02
N ALA A 331 -11.04 3.93 -15.52
CA ALA A 331 -11.07 2.81 -14.57
C ALA A 331 -9.68 2.64 -13.87
N LEU A 332 -9.67 2.16 -12.62
CA LEU A 332 -8.52 2.13 -11.67
C LEU A 332 -7.70 0.82 -11.75
N LEU A 333 -6.38 0.89 -11.48
CA LEU A 333 -5.53 -0.21 -10.97
C LEU A 333 -4.87 0.23 -9.64
N GLU A 334 -4.51 -0.72 -8.77
CA GLU A 334 -4.54 -0.64 -7.29
C GLU A 334 -3.21 -0.28 -6.58
N ASP A 335 -3.30 0.32 -5.37
CA ASP A 335 -2.33 0.32 -4.26
C ASP A 335 -3.11 0.06 -2.94
N PHE A 336 -2.48 -0.50 -1.89
CA PHE A 336 -3.20 -1.03 -0.70
C PHE A 336 -2.60 -0.58 0.66
N ASN A 337 -3.35 0.21 1.44
CA ASN A 337 -3.04 0.67 2.80
C ASN A 337 -4.30 0.75 3.70
N SER A 338 -4.14 1.05 5.00
CA SER A 338 -5.26 1.08 5.98
C SER A 338 -6.47 1.94 5.61
N TYR A 339 -6.32 2.89 4.70
CA TYR A 339 -7.38 3.84 4.34
C TYR A 339 -8.10 3.51 3.03
N ASN A 340 -7.52 2.66 2.16
CA ASN A 340 -8.15 2.21 0.92
C ASN A 340 -8.56 0.71 0.94
N THR A 341 -7.97 -0.09 1.83
CA THR A 341 -8.31 -1.51 2.04
C THR A 341 -9.30 -1.72 3.18
N GLY A 342 -9.42 -0.75 4.10
CA GLY A 342 -10.09 -0.91 5.39
C GLY A 342 -9.28 -1.70 6.42
N MET A 343 -7.96 -1.91 6.21
CA MET A 343 -7.10 -2.52 7.23
C MET A 343 -7.17 -1.69 8.51
N PRO A 344 -7.32 -2.33 9.67
CA PRO A 344 -7.73 -1.62 10.86
C PRO A 344 -6.62 -0.75 11.49
N TRP A 345 -5.35 -0.88 11.07
CA TRP A 345 -4.23 -0.02 11.46
C TRP A 345 -3.06 -0.03 10.44
N TYR A 346 -2.15 0.94 10.51
CA TYR A 346 -0.95 1.08 9.66
C TYR A 346 0.33 0.48 10.27
N TRP A 347 0.32 0.13 11.55
CA TRP A 347 1.43 -0.56 12.23
C TRP A 347 1.26 -2.07 12.06
N VAL A 348 2.11 -2.68 11.25
CA VAL A 348 2.03 -4.11 10.91
C VAL A 348 3.17 -4.87 11.55
N ASP A 349 2.85 -5.81 12.43
CA ASP A 349 3.84 -6.57 13.19
C ASP A 349 4.13 -7.96 12.62
N ARG A 350 3.15 -8.57 11.93
CA ARG A 350 3.22 -9.96 11.43
C ARG A 350 2.41 -10.16 10.15
N PHE A 351 2.89 -11.08 9.33
CA PHE A 351 2.20 -11.64 8.16
C PHE A 351 2.09 -13.14 8.31
N ASP A 352 1.07 -13.70 7.69
CA ASP A 352 1.03 -15.10 7.33
C ASP A 352 0.38 -15.24 5.94
N VAL A 353 0.67 -16.32 5.24
CA VAL A 353 0.13 -16.55 3.90
C VAL A 353 -0.47 -17.93 3.83
N ASP A 354 -1.70 -18.02 3.35
CA ASP A 354 -2.36 -19.31 3.24
C ASP A 354 -1.95 -20.11 2.00
N SER A 355 -2.25 -21.41 2.01
CA SER A 355 -2.03 -22.39 0.95
C SER A 355 -2.75 -22.06 -0.37
N ARG A 356 -3.69 -21.13 -0.32
CA ARG A 356 -4.40 -20.59 -1.48
C ARG A 356 -3.75 -19.30 -1.99
N GLY A 357 -2.83 -18.69 -1.25
CA GLY A 357 -2.11 -17.47 -1.64
C GLY A 357 -2.78 -16.18 -1.18
N ASN A 358 -3.71 -16.24 -0.22
CA ASN A 358 -4.25 -15.04 0.40
C ASN A 358 -3.32 -14.59 1.53
N LEU A 359 -3.02 -13.28 1.55
CA LEU A 359 -2.18 -12.65 2.56
C LEU A 359 -3.03 -12.33 3.79
N TRP A 360 -2.59 -12.79 4.96
CA TRP A 360 -3.18 -12.46 6.25
C TRP A 360 -2.25 -11.51 7.01
N VAL A 361 -2.77 -10.34 7.36
CA VAL A 361 -2.05 -9.26 8.02
C VAL A 361 -2.60 -9.05 9.41
N ALA A 362 -1.75 -9.22 10.43
CA ALA A 362 -2.09 -8.98 11.82
C ALA A 362 -1.56 -7.60 12.26
N THR A 363 -2.45 -6.79 12.85
CA THR A 363 -2.11 -5.45 13.36
C THR A 363 -2.19 -5.41 14.89
N ASP A 364 -1.19 -4.79 15.54
CA ASP A 364 -0.95 -4.85 17.00
C ASP A 364 -2.16 -4.40 17.84
N GLU A 365 -2.90 -3.38 17.40
CA GLU A 365 -3.94 -2.77 18.23
C GLU A 365 -5.34 -2.77 17.58
N ALA A 366 -5.50 -3.26 16.34
CA ALA A 366 -6.73 -2.97 15.60
C ALA A 366 -7.42 -4.15 14.91
N GLY A 367 -6.75 -5.29 14.69
CA GLY A 367 -7.36 -6.51 14.18
C GLY A 367 -6.61 -7.22 13.05
N LEU A 368 -7.35 -8.00 12.26
CA LEU A 368 -6.90 -8.89 11.20
C LEU A 368 -7.38 -8.42 9.82
N SER A 369 -6.55 -8.56 8.80
CA SER A 369 -6.90 -8.28 7.41
C SER A 369 -6.50 -9.44 6.52
N ARG A 370 -7.34 -9.80 5.55
CA ARG A 370 -7.05 -10.78 4.51
C ARG A 370 -7.10 -10.09 3.16
N PHE A 371 -6.14 -10.37 2.31
CA PHE A 371 -6.11 -9.97 0.91
C PHE A 371 -6.05 -11.21 0.03
N ASP A 372 -7.03 -11.38 -0.86
CA ASP A 372 -7.11 -12.53 -1.76
C ASP A 372 -6.35 -12.34 -3.10
N GLY A 373 -5.68 -11.20 -3.27
CA GLY A 373 -5.07 -10.80 -4.54
C GLY A 373 -5.87 -9.72 -5.29
N ARG A 374 -7.11 -9.41 -4.86
CA ARG A 374 -7.93 -8.31 -5.40
C ARG A 374 -8.74 -7.55 -4.35
N VAL A 375 -9.29 -8.23 -3.35
CA VAL A 375 -10.21 -7.67 -2.36
C VAL A 375 -9.66 -7.85 -0.96
N TRP A 376 -9.76 -6.79 -0.16
CA TRP A 376 -9.46 -6.81 1.26
C TRP A 376 -10.69 -7.10 2.10
N ARG A 377 -10.55 -7.99 3.09
CA ARG A 377 -11.56 -8.25 4.13
C ARG A 377 -10.92 -8.08 5.51
N ASN A 378 -11.58 -7.33 6.39
CA ASN A 378 -10.99 -6.89 7.66
C ASN A 378 -11.87 -7.26 8.86
N TRP A 379 -11.25 -7.56 10.01
CA TRP A 379 -11.90 -7.91 11.27
C TRP A 379 -11.23 -7.15 12.42
N GLY A 380 -11.97 -6.51 13.34
CA GLY A 380 -11.34 -5.84 14.48
C GLY A 380 -12.13 -4.68 15.12
N ALA A 381 -11.55 -4.08 16.17
CA ALA A 381 -12.20 -3.04 17.00
C ALA A 381 -12.45 -1.71 16.25
N HIS A 382 -11.69 -1.48 15.17
CA HIS A 382 -11.79 -0.27 14.34
C HIS A 382 -12.66 -0.45 13.07
N ASN A 383 -13.26 -1.63 12.86
CA ASN A 383 -14.07 -1.91 11.66
C ASN A 383 -15.59 -1.65 11.85
N LEU A 384 -15.99 -0.68 12.69
CA LEU A 384 -17.38 -0.24 12.90
C LEU A 384 -18.45 -1.34 13.09
N GLY A 385 -18.06 -2.57 13.45
CA GLY A 385 -18.96 -3.72 13.65
C GLY A 385 -19.36 -4.50 12.39
N ALA A 386 -18.58 -4.45 11.30
CA ALA A 386 -18.91 -5.12 10.04
C ALA A 386 -18.92 -6.66 10.12
N GLU A 387 -18.05 -7.28 10.94
CA GLU A 387 -17.94 -8.73 11.08
C GLU A 387 -17.61 -9.13 12.53
N PRO A 388 -18.07 -10.30 13.03
CA PRO A 388 -17.80 -10.75 14.39
C PRO A 388 -16.31 -11.09 14.57
N TYR A 389 -15.61 -10.29 15.38
CA TYR A 389 -14.23 -10.51 15.78
C TYR A 389 -14.17 -11.28 17.12
N PRO A 390 -13.42 -12.39 17.23
CA PRO A 390 -13.47 -13.26 18.40
C PRO A 390 -12.63 -12.74 19.59
N PHE A 391 -11.64 -11.87 19.36
CA PHE A 391 -10.78 -11.29 20.41
C PHE A 391 -11.36 -10.00 20.98
N ALA A 392 -10.99 -9.62 22.20
CA ALA A 392 -11.47 -8.37 22.80
C ALA A 392 -10.73 -7.16 22.21
N GLY A 393 -11.35 -5.98 22.23
CA GLY A 393 -10.80 -4.79 21.57
C GLY A 393 -9.41 -4.36 22.05
N ASN A 394 -8.60 -3.84 21.12
CA ASN A 394 -7.18 -3.46 21.26
C ASN A 394 -6.22 -4.57 21.72
N GLU A 395 -6.55 -5.84 21.48
CA GLU A 395 -5.64 -6.96 21.77
C GLU A 395 -4.78 -7.30 20.55
N PRO A 396 -3.44 -7.42 20.71
CA PRO A 396 -2.58 -7.83 19.62
C PRO A 396 -2.83 -9.23 19.13
N MET A 397 -2.92 -9.33 17.82
CA MET A 397 -2.84 -10.56 17.07
C MET A 397 -1.39 -11.00 16.98
N GLY A 398 -1.06 -12.13 17.60
CA GLY A 398 0.30 -12.64 17.69
C GLY A 398 0.73 -13.51 16.50
N GLY A 399 -0.21 -14.17 15.81
CA GLY A 399 0.12 -15.10 14.72
C GLY A 399 -1.11 -15.64 13.98
N ALA A 400 -0.87 -16.19 12.80
CA ALA A 400 -1.83 -16.93 11.99
C ALA A 400 -1.16 -18.24 11.50
N PHE A 401 -1.97 -19.23 11.13
CA PHE A 401 -1.49 -20.51 10.62
C PHE A 401 -2.59 -21.28 9.89
N GLU A 402 -2.28 -21.87 8.74
CA GLU A 402 -3.14 -22.87 8.10
C GLU A 402 -2.60 -24.28 8.33
N ASP A 403 -3.48 -25.19 8.77
CA ASP A 403 -3.11 -26.61 8.87
C ASP A 403 -3.37 -27.40 7.57
N SER A 404 -2.83 -28.61 7.50
CA SER A 404 -2.94 -29.52 6.35
C SER A 404 -4.38 -29.92 6.01
N GLN A 405 -5.34 -29.63 6.88
CA GLN A 405 -6.77 -29.87 6.65
C GLN A 405 -7.49 -28.65 6.08
N GLY A 406 -6.78 -27.54 5.86
CA GLY A 406 -7.32 -26.27 5.38
C GLY A 406 -8.06 -25.48 6.46
N ARG A 407 -7.77 -25.75 7.75
CA ARG A 407 -8.31 -24.96 8.86
C ARG A 407 -7.34 -23.83 9.19
N PHE A 408 -7.91 -22.66 9.40
CA PHE A 408 -7.18 -21.45 9.69
C PHE A 408 -7.21 -21.14 11.17
N TRP A 409 -6.05 -20.94 11.77
CA TRP A 409 -5.84 -20.67 13.17
C TRP A 409 -5.27 -19.28 13.36
N PHE A 410 -5.83 -18.54 14.30
CA PHE A 410 -5.45 -17.17 14.59
C PHE A 410 -5.17 -17.05 16.07
N GLY A 411 -4.03 -16.47 16.42
CA GLY A 411 -3.56 -16.31 17.78
C GLY A 411 -3.63 -14.87 18.25
N GLY A 412 -4.25 -14.65 19.40
CA GLY A 412 -4.31 -13.38 20.12
C GLY A 412 -4.31 -13.71 21.61
N ASN A 413 -5.12 -13.03 22.45
CA ASN A 413 -5.34 -13.43 23.86
C ASN A 413 -6.25 -14.67 23.98
N GLY A 414 -5.83 -15.76 23.35
CA GLY A 414 -6.62 -16.92 23.00
C GLY A 414 -6.31 -17.38 21.58
N ILE A 415 -7.07 -18.34 21.08
CA ILE A 415 -6.94 -18.88 19.73
C ILE A 415 -8.31 -18.87 19.08
N ALA A 416 -8.41 -18.41 17.85
CA ALA A 416 -9.61 -18.46 17.03
C ALA A 416 -9.40 -19.38 15.83
N ARG A 417 -10.48 -19.98 15.32
CA ARG A 417 -10.46 -20.77 14.09
C ARG A 417 -11.42 -20.18 13.07
N TRP A 418 -10.93 -20.04 11.85
CA TRP A 418 -11.68 -19.57 10.70
C TRP A 418 -12.02 -20.73 9.77
N ASP A 419 -13.24 -20.69 9.26
CA ASP A 419 -13.75 -21.60 8.26
C ASP A 419 -14.00 -20.83 6.97
N ASP A 420 -13.21 -21.16 5.95
CA ASP A 420 -13.27 -20.48 4.66
C ASP A 420 -14.51 -20.88 3.84
N GLU A 421 -15.11 -22.05 4.08
CA GLU A 421 -16.36 -22.46 3.41
C GLU A 421 -17.54 -21.62 3.87
N THR A 422 -17.57 -21.26 5.16
CA THR A 422 -18.64 -20.43 5.74
C THR A 422 -18.30 -18.95 5.77
N GLY A 423 -17.04 -18.59 5.55
CA GLY A 423 -16.55 -17.22 5.53
C GLY A 423 -16.67 -16.54 6.91
N GLY A 424 -16.44 -17.29 7.99
CA GLY A 424 -16.59 -16.83 9.36
C GLY A 424 -15.76 -17.61 10.39
N PHE A 425 -15.62 -17.06 11.60
CA PHE A 425 -15.02 -17.78 12.73
C PHE A 425 -16.01 -18.80 13.29
N ASP A 426 -15.60 -20.06 13.37
CA ASP A 426 -16.41 -21.16 13.87
C ASP A 426 -15.94 -21.69 15.24
N GLY A 427 -14.81 -21.17 15.74
CA GLY A 427 -14.22 -21.54 17.03
C GLY A 427 -13.44 -20.40 17.69
N PHE A 428 -13.53 -20.31 19.02
CA PHE A 428 -12.72 -19.39 19.82
C PHE A 428 -12.47 -19.97 21.21
N TRP A 429 -11.20 -20.00 21.61
CA TRP A 429 -10.73 -20.54 22.87
C TRP A 429 -9.93 -19.50 23.64
N ASN A 430 -10.27 -19.27 24.91
CA ASN A 430 -9.55 -18.41 25.85
C ASN A 430 -9.60 -18.99 27.27
N TRP A 431 -9.07 -18.26 28.25
CA TRP A 431 -9.07 -18.66 29.67
C TRP A 431 -10.46 -18.89 30.28
N GLN A 432 -11.53 -18.39 29.67
CA GLN A 432 -12.90 -18.52 30.16
C GLN A 432 -13.56 -19.81 29.72
N ASN A 433 -13.26 -20.28 28.51
CA ASN A 433 -13.93 -21.43 27.89
C ASN A 433 -13.03 -22.63 27.61
N ASN A 434 -11.70 -22.51 27.76
CA ASN A 434 -10.73 -23.59 27.58
C ASN A 434 -10.00 -23.92 28.89
N PRO A 435 -10.40 -24.98 29.63
CA PRO A 435 -9.81 -25.32 30.92
C PRO A 435 -8.30 -25.55 30.85
N GLY A 436 -7.54 -24.83 31.68
CA GLY A 436 -6.07 -24.93 31.71
C GLY A 436 -5.34 -23.92 30.81
N MET A 437 -6.08 -23.12 30.04
CA MET A 437 -5.54 -21.97 29.33
C MET A 437 -5.51 -20.72 30.22
N GLY A 438 -4.39 -20.00 30.21
CA GLY A 438 -4.23 -18.73 30.92
C GLY A 438 -4.65 -17.52 30.07
N VAL A 439 -4.60 -16.34 30.66
CA VAL A 439 -4.64 -15.06 29.91
C VAL A 439 -3.25 -14.87 29.30
N THR A 440 -3.11 -15.08 28.00
CA THR A 440 -1.81 -15.11 27.32
C THR A 440 -1.99 -15.01 25.81
N GLN A 441 -0.97 -14.50 25.13
CA GLN A 441 -0.91 -14.47 23.67
C GLN A 441 -0.38 -15.77 23.07
N PHE A 442 -0.83 -16.10 21.85
CA PHE A 442 -0.44 -17.27 21.06
C PHE A 442 0.18 -16.88 19.71
N PRO A 443 1.44 -16.42 19.67
CA PRO A 443 2.03 -15.94 18.43
C PRO A 443 2.56 -17.01 17.47
N PHE A 444 2.69 -18.25 17.91
CA PHE A 444 3.36 -19.29 17.11
C PHE A 444 2.52 -20.55 17.02
N PHE A 445 2.50 -21.14 15.84
CA PHE A 445 1.79 -22.36 15.50
C PHE A 445 2.65 -23.26 14.64
N ALA A 446 2.37 -24.55 14.66
CA ALA A 446 2.98 -25.55 13.78
C ALA A 446 2.10 -26.80 13.75
N GLU A 447 2.36 -27.70 12.81
CA GLU A 447 1.64 -28.96 12.67
C GLU A 447 2.62 -30.12 12.49
N ASP A 448 2.45 -31.18 13.27
CA ASP A 448 3.28 -32.37 13.09
C ASP A 448 2.86 -33.24 11.89
N ALA A 449 3.69 -34.21 11.52
CA ALA A 449 3.43 -35.12 10.40
C ALA A 449 2.15 -35.97 10.55
N GLN A 450 1.56 -36.01 11.74
CA GLN A 450 0.30 -36.72 12.00
C GLN A 450 -0.93 -35.80 11.92
N GLY A 451 -0.72 -34.52 11.62
CA GLY A 451 -1.75 -33.50 11.55
C GLY A 451 -2.19 -32.95 12.90
N ASN A 452 -1.37 -33.12 13.95
CA ASN A 452 -1.64 -32.47 15.24
C ASN A 452 -1.19 -31.02 15.16
N VAL A 453 -2.12 -30.10 15.43
CA VAL A 453 -1.84 -28.67 15.46
C VAL A 453 -1.38 -28.25 16.86
N PHE A 454 -0.27 -27.52 16.90
CA PHE A 454 0.32 -26.95 18.10
C PHE A 454 0.25 -25.42 18.05
N ALA A 455 0.17 -24.83 19.23
CA ALA A 455 0.30 -23.39 19.44
C ALA A 455 1.16 -23.14 20.68
N ALA A 456 2.04 -22.15 20.65
CA ALA A 456 2.79 -21.75 21.85
C ALA A 456 2.49 -20.33 22.29
N THR A 457 2.57 -20.12 23.60
CA THR A 457 2.47 -18.81 24.20
C THR A 457 3.76 -18.01 24.05
N GLU A 458 3.72 -16.68 24.16
CA GLU A 458 4.93 -15.83 24.20
C GLU A 458 6.01 -16.31 25.20
N ASN A 459 5.57 -16.93 26.28
CA ASN A 459 6.43 -17.50 27.33
C ASN A 459 6.71 -19.00 27.12
N GLY A 460 6.67 -19.52 25.90
CA GLY A 460 7.19 -20.86 25.62
C GLY A 460 6.29 -22.03 25.97
N THR A 461 5.04 -21.81 26.35
CA THR A 461 4.18 -22.92 26.77
C THR A 461 3.44 -23.51 25.57
N PRO A 462 3.71 -24.78 25.18
CA PRO A 462 2.99 -25.41 24.08
C PRO A 462 1.60 -25.91 24.51
N TYR A 463 0.66 -25.79 23.59
CA TYR A 463 -0.68 -26.35 23.63
C TYR A 463 -0.89 -27.15 22.34
N ARG A 464 -1.63 -28.25 22.43
CA ARG A 464 -2.04 -29.06 21.28
C ARG A 464 -3.55 -29.08 21.15
N PHE A 465 -4.07 -28.98 19.94
CA PHE A 465 -5.51 -29.05 19.72
C PHE A 465 -6.00 -30.51 19.81
N ASP A 466 -7.00 -30.77 20.65
CA ASP A 466 -7.66 -32.07 20.75
C ASP A 466 -8.96 -32.03 19.93
N ASP A 467 -8.95 -32.65 18.75
CA ASP A 467 -10.11 -32.72 17.85
C ASP A 467 -11.32 -33.43 18.45
N GLN A 468 -11.15 -34.36 19.40
CA GLN A 468 -12.28 -35.05 20.03
C GLN A 468 -12.93 -34.17 21.10
N ALA A 469 -12.11 -33.49 21.89
CA ALA A 469 -12.58 -32.60 22.95
C ALA A 469 -12.99 -31.21 22.41
N GLN A 470 -12.50 -30.83 21.22
CA GLN A 470 -12.57 -29.46 20.67
C GLN A 470 -12.02 -28.43 21.66
N LEU A 471 -10.85 -28.73 22.24
CA LEU A 471 -10.18 -27.91 23.26
C LEU A 471 -8.67 -27.92 23.04
N TRP A 472 -8.00 -26.84 23.48
CA TRP A 472 -6.54 -26.77 23.48
C TRP A 472 -6.00 -27.33 24.80
N VAL A 473 -5.20 -28.40 24.69
CA VAL A 473 -4.63 -29.10 25.84
C VAL A 473 -3.20 -28.64 26.04
N LYS A 474 -2.91 -28.13 27.25
CA LYS A 474 -1.55 -27.73 27.63
C LYS A 474 -0.62 -28.96 27.61
N GLU A 475 0.45 -28.87 26.84
CA GLU A 475 1.44 -29.94 26.76
C GLU A 475 2.47 -29.83 27.91
N PRO A 476 2.90 -30.95 28.50
CA PRO A 476 3.84 -30.94 29.62
C PRO A 476 5.27 -30.66 29.13
N ILE A 477 5.70 -29.41 29.26
CA ILE A 477 7.10 -29.01 29.14
C ILE A 477 7.69 -28.78 30.54
N GLN A 478 8.89 -29.31 30.82
CA GLN A 478 9.53 -29.17 32.15
C GLN A 478 9.75 -27.68 32.48
N PRO A 479 9.52 -27.24 33.73
CA PRO A 479 9.51 -25.81 34.07
C PRO A 479 10.92 -25.26 34.14
N TYR A 480 11.36 -24.63 33.06
CA TYR A 480 12.46 -23.67 33.08
C TYR A 480 11.93 -22.35 32.52
N ALA A 481 12.37 -21.24 33.08
CA ALA A 481 11.87 -19.91 32.77
C ALA A 481 12.11 -19.59 31.29
N VAL A 482 11.13 -19.86 30.44
CA VAL A 482 11.16 -19.44 29.05
C VAL A 482 10.87 -17.96 29.03
N LEU A 483 11.93 -17.17 28.86
CA LEU A 483 11.87 -15.74 28.60
C LEU A 483 11.86 -15.62 27.08
N GLY A 484 10.69 -15.32 26.51
CA GLY A 484 10.49 -15.01 25.09
C GLY A 484 10.68 -16.16 24.09
N LEU A 485 9.78 -16.23 23.13
CA LEU A 485 9.83 -17.14 21.98
C LEU A 485 10.11 -16.37 20.69
N PRO A 486 11.16 -16.76 19.94
CA PRO A 486 11.39 -16.31 18.57
C PRO A 486 10.70 -17.14 17.47
N GLY A 487 10.23 -18.37 17.73
CA GLY A 487 9.53 -19.16 16.71
C GLY A 487 9.10 -20.57 17.11
N MET A 488 8.10 -21.11 16.39
CA MET A 488 7.72 -22.53 16.36
C MET A 488 7.60 -22.95 14.89
N GLU A 489 8.18 -24.08 14.50
CA GLU A 489 8.16 -24.55 13.12
C GLU A 489 8.28 -26.08 13.05
N SER A 490 7.90 -26.67 11.92
CA SER A 490 8.04 -28.11 11.69
C SER A 490 9.19 -28.38 10.74
N ASP A 491 9.96 -29.44 10.99
CA ASP A 491 11.02 -29.89 10.07
C ASP A 491 10.48 -30.76 8.93
N SER A 492 11.37 -31.23 8.04
CA SER A 492 10.98 -32.03 6.88
C SER A 492 10.45 -33.44 7.24
N ASP A 493 10.76 -33.94 8.43
CA ASP A 493 10.21 -35.18 9.00
C ASP A 493 8.83 -34.94 9.67
N GLY A 494 8.43 -33.67 9.82
CA GLY A 494 7.20 -33.22 10.45
C GLY A 494 7.25 -33.28 11.98
N ASP A 495 8.44 -33.20 12.57
CA ASP A 495 8.60 -32.95 13.99
C ASP A 495 8.48 -31.46 14.28
N VAL A 496 7.95 -31.10 15.46
CA VAL A 496 7.72 -29.69 15.81
C VAL A 496 8.80 -29.17 16.74
N TRP A 497 9.34 -28.00 16.41
CA TRP A 497 10.42 -27.34 17.12
C TRP A 497 9.97 -26.02 17.71
N ILE A 498 10.46 -25.71 18.91
CA ILE A 498 10.30 -24.41 19.56
C ILE A 498 11.68 -23.85 19.87
N ALA A 499 12.02 -22.74 19.23
CA ALA A 499 13.16 -21.91 19.62
C ALA A 499 12.70 -20.94 20.69
N ALA A 500 13.33 -20.99 21.87
CA ALA A 500 13.26 -19.98 22.93
C ALA A 500 14.49 -19.07 22.86
N TRP A 501 14.54 -17.94 23.59
CA TRP A 501 15.72 -17.05 23.54
C TRP A 501 17.07 -17.73 23.74
N PHE A 502 17.14 -18.80 24.53
CA PHE A 502 18.40 -19.47 24.89
C PHE A 502 18.38 -21.00 24.75
N ASP A 503 17.26 -21.58 24.34
CA ASP A 503 17.01 -23.03 24.37
C ASP A 503 16.24 -23.48 23.12
N LEU A 504 16.37 -24.76 22.76
CA LEU A 504 15.63 -25.40 21.68
C LEU A 504 14.86 -26.60 22.24
N HIS A 505 13.60 -26.74 21.85
CA HIS A 505 12.73 -27.84 22.24
C HIS A 505 12.17 -28.55 21.02
N HIS A 506 11.98 -29.86 21.15
CA HIS A 506 11.60 -30.77 20.07
C HIS A 506 10.45 -31.67 20.52
N TRP A 507 9.45 -31.80 19.67
CA TRP A 507 8.37 -32.77 19.77
C TRP A 507 8.60 -33.91 18.79
N ASP A 508 8.84 -35.11 19.31
CA ASP A 508 9.15 -36.32 18.54
C ASP A 508 7.90 -37.14 18.16
N GLY A 509 6.71 -36.53 18.19
CA GLY A 509 5.43 -37.22 18.08
C GLY A 509 4.90 -37.79 19.40
N THR A 510 5.68 -37.79 20.49
CA THR A 510 5.25 -38.36 21.78
C THR A 510 5.49 -37.48 23.00
N ALA A 511 6.59 -36.74 23.06
CA ALA A 511 6.93 -35.88 24.19
C ALA A 511 7.80 -34.70 23.79
N TRP A 512 7.65 -33.59 24.52
CA TRP A 512 8.57 -32.45 24.43
C TRP A 512 9.89 -32.78 25.12
N THR A 513 10.99 -32.67 24.38
CA THR A 513 12.35 -32.82 24.89
C THR A 513 13.13 -31.53 24.70
N LYS A 514 13.98 -31.18 25.68
CA LYS A 514 14.91 -30.07 25.55
C LYS A 514 16.14 -30.57 24.81
N VAL A 515 16.50 -29.89 23.72
CA VAL A 515 17.75 -30.12 23.01
C VAL A 515 18.83 -29.27 23.67
N ALA A 516 19.91 -29.92 24.10
CA ALA A 516 21.03 -29.23 24.73
C ALA A 516 21.81 -28.45 23.66
N LEU A 517 21.71 -27.12 23.66
CA LEU A 517 22.56 -26.27 22.83
C LEU A 517 23.96 -26.21 23.46
N PRO A 518 25.04 -26.69 22.80
CA PRO A 518 26.41 -26.60 23.30
C PRO A 518 26.91 -25.17 23.50
N TYR A 519 26.15 -24.18 23.03
CA TYR A 519 26.46 -22.76 22.99
C TYR A 519 25.36 -21.89 23.64
N ALA A 520 24.63 -22.38 24.64
CA ALA A 520 23.63 -21.58 25.37
C ALA A 520 24.20 -20.24 25.91
N ASP A 521 25.47 -20.25 26.35
CA ASP A 521 26.19 -19.04 26.77
C ASP A 521 26.37 -18.02 25.62
N TYR A 522 26.54 -18.49 24.38
CA TYR A 522 26.64 -17.60 23.21
C TYR A 522 25.32 -16.87 22.99
N PHE A 523 24.19 -17.60 22.94
CA PHE A 523 22.88 -16.96 22.77
C PHE A 523 22.57 -16.00 23.93
N PHE A 524 22.96 -16.36 25.16
CA PHE A 524 22.84 -15.48 26.31
C PHE A 524 23.66 -14.18 26.16
N ASP A 525 24.93 -14.30 25.78
CA ASP A 525 25.83 -13.15 25.58
C ASP A 525 25.40 -12.25 24.41
N LYS A 526 24.72 -12.83 23.40
CA LYS A 526 24.20 -12.11 22.22
C LYS A 526 22.75 -11.63 22.36
N GLY A 527 22.20 -11.59 23.58
CA GLY A 527 20.87 -11.02 23.84
C GLY A 527 19.69 -11.91 23.44
N GLY A 528 19.95 -13.16 23.06
CA GLY A 528 18.95 -14.18 22.70
C GLY A 528 18.73 -14.33 21.20
N ILE A 529 18.02 -15.40 20.85
CA ILE A 529 17.51 -15.63 19.49
C ILE A 529 16.35 -14.64 19.22
N SER A 530 16.42 -13.92 18.10
CA SER A 530 15.44 -12.91 17.67
C SER A 530 14.49 -13.38 16.56
N SER A 531 14.93 -14.35 15.76
CA SER A 531 14.13 -14.98 14.71
C SER A 531 14.59 -16.42 14.47
N PHE A 532 13.71 -17.25 13.92
CA PHE A 532 13.95 -18.67 13.74
C PHE A 532 13.28 -19.15 12.45
N ALA A 533 14.02 -19.94 11.66
CA ALA A 533 13.50 -20.64 10.49
C ALA A 533 14.19 -22.02 10.33
N ILE A 534 13.51 -22.99 9.70
CA ILE A 534 14.07 -24.30 9.33
C ILE A 534 14.08 -24.40 7.80
N GLY A 535 15.26 -24.65 7.23
CA GLY A 535 15.40 -24.85 5.79
C GLY A 535 14.87 -26.21 5.31
N PRO A 536 14.65 -26.38 4.00
CA PRO A 536 14.18 -27.64 3.41
C PRO A 536 15.18 -28.80 3.53
N ASP A 537 16.41 -28.54 3.98
CA ASP A 537 17.46 -29.51 4.27
C ASP A 537 17.65 -29.78 5.78
N ASP A 538 16.68 -29.35 6.60
CA ASP A 538 16.69 -29.37 8.07
C ASP A 538 17.85 -28.60 8.70
N THR A 539 18.42 -27.62 7.98
CA THR A 539 19.29 -26.62 8.59
C THR A 539 18.46 -25.64 9.41
N PHE A 540 18.83 -25.46 10.67
CA PHE A 540 18.21 -24.51 11.58
C PHE A 540 18.89 -23.15 11.43
N TYR A 541 18.11 -22.09 11.28
CA TYR A 541 18.59 -20.72 11.16
C TYR A 541 18.12 -19.92 12.37
N PHE A 542 19.07 -19.34 13.11
CA PHE A 542 18.80 -18.50 14.27
C PHE A 542 19.30 -17.09 14.01
N GLY A 543 18.39 -16.14 13.86
CA GLY A 543 18.74 -14.73 13.94
C GLY A 543 19.04 -14.33 15.37
N THR A 544 20.03 -13.45 15.56
CA THR A 544 20.42 -12.91 16.87
C THR A 544 20.63 -11.41 16.79
N VAL A 545 20.95 -10.75 17.91
CA VAL A 545 21.28 -9.31 17.95
C VAL A 545 22.64 -9.00 17.27
N ASP A 546 23.50 -10.01 17.10
CA ASP A 546 24.89 -9.84 16.67
C ASP A 546 25.28 -10.72 15.47
N GLY A 547 24.31 -11.42 14.86
CA GLY A 547 24.54 -12.16 13.64
C GLY A 547 23.50 -13.24 13.37
N LEU A 548 23.80 -14.06 12.37
CA LEU A 548 23.07 -15.28 12.00
C LEU A 548 23.85 -16.51 12.49
N VAL A 549 23.15 -17.49 13.04
CA VAL A 549 23.72 -18.79 13.41
C VAL A 549 23.00 -19.89 12.65
N THR A 550 23.74 -20.84 12.08
CA THR A 550 23.15 -22.03 11.47
C THR A 550 23.53 -23.30 12.23
N TYR A 551 22.65 -24.30 12.20
CA TYR A 551 22.88 -25.62 12.82
C TYR A 551 22.31 -26.74 11.95
N ASP A 552 23.16 -27.67 11.55
CA ASP A 552 22.82 -28.81 10.66
C ASP A 552 22.50 -30.11 11.43
N GLY A 553 22.17 -30.00 12.72
CA GLY A 553 22.01 -31.17 13.61
C GLY A 553 23.32 -31.71 14.19
N ALA A 554 24.48 -31.22 13.74
CA ALA A 554 25.80 -31.64 14.25
C ALA A 554 26.74 -30.48 14.60
N THR A 555 26.71 -29.39 13.82
CA THR A 555 27.69 -28.31 13.82
C THR A 555 27.01 -26.96 13.81
N PHE A 556 27.46 -26.06 14.70
CA PHE A 556 27.06 -24.65 14.67
C PHE A 556 28.02 -23.83 13.81
N GLN A 557 27.48 -22.94 12.98
CA GLN A 557 28.26 -21.93 12.25
C GLN A 557 27.74 -20.53 12.58
N PHE A 558 28.67 -19.57 12.70
CA PHE A 558 28.39 -18.22 13.22
C PHE A 558 28.79 -17.17 12.19
N TYR A 559 27.82 -16.33 11.81
CA TYR A 559 27.95 -15.30 10.80
C TYR A 559 27.68 -13.94 11.42
N GLU A 560 28.75 -13.17 11.61
CA GLU A 560 28.71 -11.79 12.07
C GLU A 560 29.09 -10.86 10.89
N PRO A 561 28.79 -9.56 10.94
CA PRO A 561 29.24 -8.61 9.91
C PRO A 561 30.78 -8.59 9.74
N SER A 562 31.51 -9.05 10.76
CA SER A 562 32.98 -9.10 10.76
C SER A 562 33.55 -10.26 9.93
N ASN A 563 32.76 -11.32 9.68
CA ASN A 563 33.24 -12.55 9.06
C ASN A 563 32.35 -13.05 7.91
N SER A 564 31.30 -12.31 7.56
CA SER A 564 30.32 -12.66 6.55
C SER A 564 29.83 -11.42 5.79
N PRO A 565 29.11 -11.60 4.67
CA PRO A 565 28.48 -10.49 3.94
C PRO A 565 27.28 -9.84 4.66
N LEU A 566 26.93 -10.32 5.87
CA LEU A 566 25.83 -9.79 6.67
C LEU A 566 26.01 -8.28 6.91
N PRO A 567 25.08 -7.41 6.47
CA PRO A 567 25.28 -5.96 6.52
C PRO A 567 25.32 -5.40 7.95
N ALA A 568 24.50 -5.95 8.84
CA ALA A 568 24.39 -5.51 10.22
C ALA A 568 24.07 -6.66 11.19
N GLY A 569 24.38 -6.45 12.47
CA GLY A 569 24.36 -7.52 13.48
C GLY A 569 22.97 -8.09 13.77
N GLN A 570 21.94 -7.26 13.88
CA GLN A 570 20.62 -7.79 14.26
C GLN A 570 19.95 -8.47 13.08
N VAL A 571 19.41 -9.67 13.31
CA VAL A 571 18.60 -10.42 12.33
C VAL A 571 17.19 -10.63 12.90
N PRO A 572 16.30 -9.62 12.82
CA PRO A 572 14.98 -9.67 13.46
C PRO A 572 13.94 -10.52 12.73
N GLY A 573 14.16 -10.83 11.45
CA GLY A 573 13.29 -11.70 10.65
C GLY A 573 14.12 -12.53 9.67
N ILE A 574 13.74 -13.80 9.52
CA ILE A 574 14.32 -14.75 8.59
C ILE A 574 13.23 -15.71 8.13
N ASP A 575 13.29 -16.09 6.86
CA ASP A 575 12.46 -17.14 6.29
C ASP A 575 13.25 -17.88 5.20
N VAL A 576 12.91 -19.16 4.97
CA VAL A 576 13.60 -20.02 4.01
C VAL A 576 12.60 -20.67 3.09
N ARG A 577 12.71 -20.37 1.80
CA ARG A 577 11.84 -20.93 0.78
C ARG A 577 12.18 -22.39 0.51
N ALA A 578 11.21 -23.15 -0.02
CA ALA A 578 11.35 -24.58 -0.29
C ALA A 578 12.47 -24.98 -1.29
N ASP A 579 13.02 -24.04 -2.06
CA ASP A 579 14.19 -24.23 -2.92
C ASP A 579 15.53 -23.88 -2.25
N GLY A 580 15.49 -23.45 -0.99
CA GLY A 580 16.65 -23.05 -0.21
C GLY A 580 17.03 -21.58 -0.35
N LEU A 581 16.24 -20.76 -1.05
CA LEU A 581 16.42 -19.31 -1.05
C LEU A 581 16.13 -18.77 0.36
N ILE A 582 17.07 -18.03 0.93
CA ILE A 582 16.92 -17.45 2.27
C ILE A 582 16.58 -15.97 2.12
N GLY A 583 15.49 -15.54 2.75
CA GLY A 583 15.16 -14.14 2.97
C GLY A 583 15.48 -13.76 4.40
N LEU A 584 16.18 -12.66 4.62
CA LEU A 584 16.37 -12.13 5.97
C LEU A 584 16.35 -10.61 6.01
N THR A 585 15.96 -10.08 7.16
CA THR A 585 16.11 -8.66 7.49
C THR A 585 17.35 -8.49 8.37
N SER A 586 18.09 -7.42 8.17
CA SER A 586 19.28 -7.10 8.96
C SER A 586 19.33 -5.62 9.31
N ARG A 587 19.56 -5.30 10.60
CA ARG A 587 19.64 -3.92 11.08
C ARG A 587 20.71 -3.70 12.12
N GLY A 588 21.11 -2.44 12.27
CA GLY A 588 22.11 -2.05 13.25
C GLY A 588 21.60 -1.97 14.69
N ASN A 589 22.53 -1.84 15.64
CA ASN A 589 22.25 -1.73 17.08
C ASN A 589 21.93 -0.28 17.52
N GLY A 590 22.14 0.70 16.65
CA GLY A 590 21.89 2.13 16.90
C GLY A 590 20.63 2.67 16.22
N SER A 591 20.09 3.80 16.72
CA SER A 591 18.90 4.48 16.17
C SER A 591 19.08 5.09 14.78
N ASN A 592 20.28 5.03 14.20
CA ASN A 592 20.64 5.68 12.93
C ASN A 592 21.42 4.73 11.99
N GLU A 593 21.36 3.42 12.21
CA GLU A 593 22.09 2.44 11.40
C GLU A 593 21.17 1.87 10.31
N PRO A 594 21.63 1.77 9.04
CA PRO A 594 20.78 1.38 7.91
C PRO A 594 20.29 -0.06 8.06
N SER A 595 18.98 -0.28 7.91
CA SER A 595 18.43 -1.63 7.74
C SER A 595 18.51 -2.08 6.29
N THR A 596 18.53 -3.40 6.15
CA THR A 596 18.67 -4.08 4.87
C THR A 596 17.74 -5.29 4.80
N VAL A 597 17.31 -5.58 3.59
CA VAL A 597 16.72 -6.87 3.24
C VAL A 597 17.75 -7.62 2.43
N CYS A 598 17.96 -8.90 2.76
CA CYS A 598 18.94 -9.74 2.11
C CYS A 598 18.24 -10.97 1.52
N LEU A 599 18.59 -11.30 0.27
CA LEU A 599 18.36 -12.60 -0.32
C LEU A 599 19.69 -13.35 -0.40
N ILE A 600 19.70 -14.62 0.01
CA ILE A 600 20.87 -15.49 -0.06
C ILE A 600 20.53 -16.71 -0.90
N ASP A 601 21.13 -16.78 -2.08
CA ASP A 601 21.05 -17.90 -3.01
C ASP A 601 22.40 -18.62 -3.06
N GLY A 602 22.55 -19.65 -2.23
CA GLY A 602 23.78 -20.42 -2.08
C GLY A 602 24.49 -20.26 -0.73
N PRO A 603 25.79 -20.59 -0.63
CA PRO A 603 26.49 -20.60 0.64
C PRO A 603 26.54 -19.22 1.31
N ILE A 604 26.12 -19.13 2.58
CA ILE A 604 26.09 -17.88 3.39
C ILE A 604 27.48 -17.24 3.48
N ALA A 605 28.55 -18.04 3.53
CA ALA A 605 29.92 -17.53 3.60
C ALA A 605 30.42 -16.87 2.31
N ASP A 606 29.76 -17.10 1.17
CA ASP A 606 30.16 -16.56 -0.13
C ASP A 606 29.41 -15.27 -0.42
N ALA A 607 30.15 -14.16 -0.58
CA ALA A 607 29.57 -12.86 -0.91
C ALA A 607 28.83 -12.84 -2.26
N ALA A 608 29.15 -13.75 -3.19
CA ALA A 608 28.45 -13.84 -4.46
C ALA A 608 27.01 -14.38 -4.32
N SER A 609 26.70 -15.05 -3.21
CA SER A 609 25.36 -15.59 -2.91
C SER A 609 24.39 -14.52 -2.42
N TRP A 610 24.87 -13.32 -2.06
CA TRP A 610 24.06 -12.30 -1.39
C TRP A 610 23.59 -11.20 -2.33
N THR A 611 22.29 -10.92 -2.28
CA THR A 611 21.70 -9.69 -2.80
C THR A 611 21.19 -8.86 -1.63
N VAL A 612 21.63 -7.60 -1.52
CA VAL A 612 21.32 -6.72 -0.40
C VAL A 612 20.58 -5.49 -0.91
N TYR A 613 19.40 -5.26 -0.37
CA TYR A 613 18.59 -4.07 -0.56
C TYR A 613 18.76 -3.22 0.70
N ALA A 614 19.30 -2.01 0.58
CA ALA A 614 19.51 -1.10 1.70
C ALA A 614 18.68 0.18 1.55
N TYR A 615 18.13 0.68 2.65
CA TYR A 615 17.39 1.94 2.68
C TYR A 615 18.23 3.09 2.08
N GLY A 616 17.60 3.95 1.28
CA GLY A 616 18.24 5.06 0.56
C GLY A 616 19.03 4.67 -0.70
N SER A 617 19.26 3.37 -0.95
CA SER A 617 19.90 2.85 -2.18
C SER A 617 19.05 1.81 -2.91
N SER A 618 17.90 1.47 -2.33
CA SER A 618 16.87 0.59 -2.88
C SER A 618 15.49 1.16 -2.51
N PRO A 619 14.40 0.69 -3.14
CA PRO A 619 13.03 1.10 -2.83
C PRO A 619 12.50 0.58 -1.48
N LEU A 620 13.37 0.27 -0.52
CA LEU A 620 12.91 -0.10 0.82
C LEU A 620 12.24 1.12 1.46
N PRO A 621 10.99 1.01 1.92
CA PRO A 621 10.22 2.15 2.39
C PRO A 621 10.89 2.76 3.61
N HIS A 622 11.24 1.94 4.62
CA HIS A 622 11.81 2.42 5.88
C HIS A 622 13.21 1.90 6.19
N TRP A 623 13.93 2.66 7.01
CA TRP A 623 15.25 2.29 7.52
C TRP A 623 15.20 1.28 8.68
N GLN A 624 14.02 0.79 9.09
CA GLN A 624 13.85 -0.28 10.08
C GLN A 624 12.95 -1.40 9.56
N THR A 625 13.53 -2.60 9.40
CA THR A 625 12.80 -3.82 9.02
C THR A 625 12.73 -4.80 10.20
N THR A 626 11.64 -5.56 10.33
CA THR A 626 11.41 -6.44 11.51
C THR A 626 11.11 -7.89 11.21
N ALA A 627 10.40 -8.19 10.12
CA ALA A 627 9.96 -9.53 9.78
C ALA A 627 10.01 -9.70 8.26
N CYS A 628 10.14 -10.94 7.81
CA CYS A 628 9.99 -11.29 6.40
C CYS A 628 9.41 -12.69 6.27
N ALA A 629 8.70 -12.93 5.17
CA ALA A 629 8.13 -14.23 4.82
C ALA A 629 7.97 -14.36 3.30
N PHE A 630 8.24 -15.53 2.75
CA PHE A 630 7.97 -15.84 1.36
C PHE A 630 6.48 -16.14 1.16
N GLU A 631 5.87 -15.52 0.15
CA GLU A 631 4.54 -15.91 -0.27
C GLU A 631 4.58 -17.15 -1.18
N PRO A 632 3.46 -17.86 -1.38
CA PRO A 632 3.41 -19.09 -2.18
C PRO A 632 3.82 -18.93 -3.65
N THR A 633 3.73 -17.73 -4.23
CA THR A 633 4.24 -17.45 -5.58
C THR A 633 5.78 -17.40 -5.62
N GLY A 634 6.39 -17.20 -4.45
CA GLY A 634 7.82 -17.17 -4.17
C GLY A 634 8.39 -15.78 -3.90
N ASP A 635 7.60 -14.70 -3.94
CA ASP A 635 8.08 -13.36 -3.56
C ASP A 635 8.35 -13.23 -2.05
N LEU A 636 9.28 -12.37 -1.65
CA LEU A 636 9.60 -12.14 -0.23
C LEU A 636 8.91 -10.85 0.24
N TRP A 637 7.98 -10.99 1.18
CA TRP A 637 7.36 -9.87 1.88
C TRP A 637 8.19 -9.49 3.10
N VAL A 638 8.27 -8.20 3.39
CA VAL A 638 9.07 -7.65 4.48
C VAL A 638 8.30 -6.54 5.19
N SER A 639 8.25 -6.56 6.52
CA SER A 639 7.77 -5.40 7.30
C SER A 639 8.84 -4.32 7.40
N ALA A 640 8.40 -3.08 7.28
CA ALA A 640 9.21 -1.88 7.38
C ALA A 640 8.66 -0.92 8.45
N LEU A 641 8.47 -1.43 9.68
CA LEU A 641 7.90 -0.72 10.84
C LEU A 641 6.85 0.34 10.47
N SER A 642 7.11 1.61 10.77
CA SER A 642 6.18 2.74 10.66
C SER A 642 5.75 3.10 9.24
N GLU A 643 6.24 2.40 8.21
CA GLU A 643 5.98 2.69 6.79
C GLU A 643 5.56 1.43 6.02
N GLY A 644 4.90 0.49 6.71
CA GLY A 644 4.18 -0.62 6.09
C GLY A 644 5.07 -1.79 5.65
N VAL A 645 5.01 -2.15 4.37
CA VAL A 645 5.58 -3.38 3.81
C VAL A 645 6.33 -3.16 2.51
N ALA A 646 7.32 -4.00 2.26
CA ALA A 646 8.02 -4.10 0.98
C ALA A 646 7.91 -5.52 0.42
N VAL A 647 7.90 -5.63 -0.91
CA VAL A 647 7.97 -6.91 -1.62
C VAL A 647 9.25 -6.96 -2.45
N VAL A 648 10.08 -7.97 -2.22
CA VAL A 648 11.19 -8.29 -3.10
C VAL A 648 10.71 -9.32 -4.11
N GLN A 649 10.60 -8.87 -5.37
CA GLN A 649 10.23 -9.72 -6.48
C GLN A 649 11.30 -10.78 -6.74
N CYS A 650 11.04 -11.99 -6.28
CA CYS A 650 11.91 -13.16 -6.42
C CYS A 650 11.11 -14.45 -6.65
N GLY A 651 9.81 -14.32 -6.86
CA GLY A 651 8.85 -15.36 -7.14
C GLY A 651 9.08 -16.00 -8.49
N VAL A 652 8.50 -17.19 -8.60
CA VAL A 652 8.65 -18.05 -9.77
C VAL A 652 7.41 -17.99 -10.65
N TRP A 653 6.34 -17.32 -10.21
CA TRP A 653 5.12 -17.07 -10.99
C TRP A 653 4.98 -15.58 -11.32
N GLU A 654 4.66 -15.27 -12.57
CA GLU A 654 4.44 -13.90 -13.06
C GLU A 654 3.09 -13.82 -13.77
N ASP A 655 2.32 -12.77 -13.48
CA ASP A 655 1.07 -12.44 -14.18
C ASP A 655 1.35 -11.67 -15.48
N LEU A 656 0.83 -12.19 -16.58
CA LEU A 656 0.96 -11.63 -17.93
C LEU A 656 -0.31 -10.89 -18.39
N GLY A 657 -1.36 -10.85 -17.57
CA GLY A 657 -2.63 -10.21 -17.87
C GLY A 657 -3.41 -10.90 -18.98
N LEU A 658 -4.14 -10.12 -19.79
CA LEU A 658 -4.91 -10.58 -20.96
C LEU A 658 -6.14 -11.46 -20.63
N ALA A 659 -6.80 -11.15 -19.52
CA ALA A 659 -8.10 -11.73 -19.19
C ALA A 659 -9.17 -11.33 -20.24
N LEU A 660 -10.19 -12.18 -20.36
CA LEU A 660 -11.40 -11.89 -21.12
C LEU A 660 -12.58 -11.93 -20.17
N GLU A 661 -13.19 -10.76 -19.96
CA GLU A 661 -14.27 -10.53 -19.02
C GLU A 661 -15.45 -11.52 -19.20
N GLY A 662 -15.88 -12.10 -18.08
CA GLY A 662 -17.05 -12.95 -17.96
C GLY A 662 -18.27 -12.23 -17.36
N SER A 663 -19.31 -12.99 -17.04
CA SER A 663 -20.51 -12.50 -16.35
C SER A 663 -20.27 -12.15 -14.88
N GLY A 664 -19.16 -12.63 -14.30
CA GLY A 664 -18.72 -12.32 -12.94
C GLY A 664 -17.53 -11.34 -12.86
N GLY A 665 -17.22 -10.63 -13.96
CA GLY A 665 -15.98 -9.85 -14.11
C GLY A 665 -14.87 -10.67 -14.77
N GLU A 666 -13.63 -10.18 -14.70
CA GLU A 666 -12.47 -10.88 -15.27
C GLU A 666 -12.09 -12.09 -14.41
N PRO A 667 -12.12 -13.32 -14.96
CA PRO A 667 -11.55 -14.48 -14.27
C PRO A 667 -10.09 -14.24 -13.90
N TYR A 668 -9.68 -14.74 -12.75
CA TYR A 668 -8.30 -14.61 -12.28
C TYR A 668 -7.69 -15.98 -12.08
N LEU A 669 -6.49 -16.18 -12.58
CA LEU A 669 -5.68 -17.38 -12.44
C LEU A 669 -4.39 -17.00 -11.73
N ARG A 670 -4.13 -17.67 -10.61
CA ARG A 670 -2.87 -17.59 -9.88
C ARG A 670 -2.20 -18.95 -9.85
N GLY A 671 -0.87 -18.94 -9.86
CA GLY A 671 -0.04 -20.11 -9.61
C GLY A 671 0.62 -20.02 -8.24
N TYR A 672 0.82 -21.16 -7.60
CA TYR A 672 1.45 -21.24 -6.28
C TYR A 672 2.39 -22.44 -6.20
N GLY A 673 3.31 -22.37 -5.24
CA GLY A 673 4.36 -23.35 -5.02
C GLY A 673 5.58 -23.11 -5.91
N VAL A 674 6.74 -23.54 -5.40
CA VAL A 674 8.02 -23.43 -6.09
C VAL A 674 8.32 -24.74 -6.81
N PRO A 675 8.72 -24.72 -8.10
CA PRO A 675 8.93 -25.92 -8.91
C PRO A 675 10.23 -26.67 -8.55
N THR A 676 10.33 -27.18 -7.33
CA THR A 676 11.39 -28.09 -6.89
C THR A 676 10.96 -29.54 -7.06
N GLY A 677 11.91 -30.43 -7.35
CA GLY A 677 11.60 -31.83 -7.65
C GLY A 677 10.87 -32.53 -6.51
N GLY A 678 9.60 -32.90 -6.71
CA GLY A 678 8.77 -33.56 -5.71
C GLY A 678 7.89 -32.61 -4.87
N ALA A 679 8.06 -31.30 -4.99
CA ALA A 679 7.20 -30.33 -4.32
C ALA A 679 5.80 -30.26 -4.94
N ALA A 680 4.81 -29.86 -4.15
CA ALA A 680 3.50 -29.51 -4.66
C ALA A 680 3.54 -28.11 -5.28
N ILE A 681 3.03 -27.99 -6.50
CA ILE A 681 2.67 -26.70 -7.09
C ILE A 681 1.20 -26.75 -7.47
N GLY A 682 0.57 -25.60 -7.66
CA GLY A 682 -0.79 -25.59 -8.15
C GLY A 682 -1.20 -24.32 -8.86
N LEU A 683 -2.44 -24.38 -9.33
CA LEU A 683 -3.14 -23.34 -10.04
C LEU A 683 -4.50 -23.18 -9.39
N GLU A 684 -4.91 -21.95 -9.18
CA GLU A 684 -6.25 -21.63 -8.72
C GLU A 684 -6.84 -20.58 -9.66
N VAL A 685 -8.06 -20.83 -10.12
CA VAL A 685 -8.82 -19.90 -10.93
C VAL A 685 -10.12 -19.54 -10.23
N GLU A 686 -10.42 -18.25 -10.18
CA GLU A 686 -11.58 -17.68 -9.51
C GLU A 686 -12.33 -16.68 -10.42
N HIS A 687 -13.41 -16.12 -9.90
CA HIS A 687 -14.37 -15.28 -10.64
C HIS A 687 -14.96 -15.99 -11.87
N LEU A 688 -15.13 -17.32 -11.76
CA LEU A 688 -15.79 -18.13 -12.77
C LEU A 688 -17.31 -18.15 -12.53
N PRO A 689 -18.11 -18.42 -13.58
CA PRO A 689 -19.49 -18.82 -13.37
C PRO A 689 -19.54 -20.10 -12.54
N GLY A 690 -20.38 -20.15 -11.52
CA GLY A 690 -20.52 -21.33 -10.67
C GLY A 690 -21.01 -22.56 -11.44
N ALA A 691 -20.48 -23.74 -11.09
CA ALA A 691 -20.78 -25.03 -11.72
C ALA A 691 -20.53 -25.04 -13.24
N SER A 692 -19.51 -24.34 -13.70
CA SER A 692 -19.15 -24.22 -15.11
C SER A 692 -17.93 -25.05 -15.50
N ILE A 693 -17.90 -25.46 -16.76
CA ILE A 693 -16.82 -26.27 -17.32
C ILE A 693 -15.79 -25.34 -17.95
N GLY A 694 -14.53 -25.55 -17.61
CA GLY A 694 -13.39 -24.85 -18.20
C GLY A 694 -12.22 -25.76 -18.51
N VAL A 695 -11.15 -25.16 -19.00
CA VAL A 695 -9.88 -25.83 -19.32
C VAL A 695 -8.70 -24.93 -18.97
N HIS A 696 -7.71 -25.46 -18.26
CA HIS A 696 -6.39 -24.86 -18.19
C HIS A 696 -5.63 -25.23 -19.46
N VAL A 697 -5.23 -24.21 -20.22
CA VAL A 697 -4.35 -24.35 -21.38
C VAL A 697 -2.93 -24.12 -20.88
N VAL A 698 -2.05 -25.11 -21.10
CA VAL A 698 -0.67 -25.12 -20.64
C VAL A 698 0.27 -25.23 -21.84
N GLY A 699 1.30 -24.38 -21.85
CA GLY A 699 2.28 -24.26 -22.93
C GLY A 699 3.71 -24.06 -22.42
N GLY A 700 4.68 -24.27 -23.32
CA GLY A 700 6.09 -23.95 -23.09
C GLY A 700 6.52 -22.56 -23.60
N PHE A 701 5.65 -21.86 -24.33
CA PHE A 701 5.91 -20.49 -24.80
C PHE A 701 4.62 -19.69 -25.00
N ALA A 702 4.73 -18.36 -25.01
CA ALA A 702 3.62 -17.47 -25.33
C ALA A 702 3.41 -17.34 -26.86
N VAL A 703 2.16 -17.45 -27.32
CA VAL A 703 1.74 -17.33 -28.72
C VAL A 703 0.91 -16.08 -29.03
N GLY A 704 0.19 -15.54 -28.06
CA GLY A 704 -0.59 -14.29 -28.20
C GLY A 704 -1.64 -14.31 -29.33
N ILE A 705 -2.39 -15.41 -29.47
CA ILE A 705 -3.33 -15.62 -30.58
C ILE A 705 -4.72 -15.10 -30.22
N PRO A 706 -5.37 -14.24 -31.04
CA PRO A 706 -6.75 -13.84 -30.81
C PRO A 706 -7.70 -15.04 -30.78
N LEU A 707 -8.50 -15.16 -29.74
CA LEU A 707 -9.42 -16.28 -29.53
C LEU A 707 -10.71 -15.78 -28.87
N PHE A 708 -11.88 -16.03 -29.49
CA PHE A 708 -13.21 -15.64 -29.00
C PHE A 708 -13.35 -14.18 -28.52
N GLY A 709 -12.57 -13.24 -29.07
CA GLY A 709 -12.60 -11.84 -28.65
C GLY A 709 -11.60 -11.47 -27.54
N GLY A 710 -10.89 -12.44 -26.96
CA GLY A 710 -9.74 -12.24 -26.09
C GLY A 710 -8.43 -12.71 -26.75
N THR A 711 -7.38 -12.92 -25.94
CA THR A 711 -6.07 -13.39 -26.39
C THR A 711 -5.69 -14.69 -25.69
N LEU A 712 -5.43 -15.74 -26.46
CA LEU A 712 -4.81 -16.97 -25.96
C LEU A 712 -3.30 -16.76 -25.85
N VAL A 713 -2.79 -16.84 -24.62
CA VAL A 713 -1.35 -16.63 -24.36
C VAL A 713 -0.55 -17.91 -24.52
N PRO A 714 -0.85 -19.05 -23.87
CA PRO A 714 0.00 -20.22 -23.96
C PRO A 714 -0.14 -20.94 -25.31
N ASP A 715 0.96 -21.50 -25.83
CA ASP A 715 0.83 -22.53 -26.86
C ASP A 715 0.06 -23.73 -26.27
N PRO A 716 -0.97 -24.27 -26.93
CA PRO A 716 -1.89 -25.22 -26.31
C PRO A 716 -1.32 -26.65 -26.30
N ALA A 717 -0.13 -26.84 -25.71
CA ALA A 717 0.59 -28.11 -25.64
C ALA A 717 -0.15 -29.15 -24.78
N LEU A 718 -0.76 -28.70 -23.68
CA LEU A 718 -1.56 -29.52 -22.77
C LEU A 718 -2.85 -28.79 -22.38
N GLN A 719 -3.93 -29.54 -22.22
CA GLN A 719 -5.26 -29.04 -21.89
C GLN A 719 -5.83 -29.87 -20.74
N ILE A 720 -6.07 -29.23 -19.60
CA ILE A 720 -6.53 -29.89 -18.38
C ILE A 720 -7.94 -29.39 -18.06
N PRO A 721 -8.99 -30.21 -18.25
CA PRO A 721 -10.36 -29.79 -17.98
C PRO A 721 -10.62 -29.66 -16.48
N TYR A 722 -11.48 -28.72 -16.10
CA TYR A 722 -11.94 -28.55 -14.73
C TYR A 722 -13.45 -28.23 -14.69
N LEU A 723 -14.02 -28.30 -13.49
CA LEU A 723 -15.37 -27.87 -13.17
C LEU A 723 -15.27 -26.88 -12.00
N SER A 724 -15.81 -25.67 -12.16
CA SER A 724 -15.89 -24.71 -11.06
C SER A 724 -16.93 -25.15 -10.03
N ASP A 725 -16.68 -24.80 -8.78
CA ASP A 725 -17.62 -25.02 -7.68
C ASP A 725 -18.78 -24.01 -7.71
N ALA A 726 -19.60 -23.99 -6.66
CA ALA A 726 -20.73 -23.06 -6.57
C ALA A 726 -20.30 -21.61 -6.32
N GLY A 727 -19.10 -21.39 -5.77
CA GLY A 727 -18.50 -20.08 -5.53
C GLY A 727 -17.82 -19.48 -6.76
N GLY A 728 -17.63 -20.26 -7.83
CA GLY A 728 -16.96 -19.80 -9.04
C GLY A 728 -15.44 -20.00 -8.98
N GLN A 729 -14.98 -21.01 -8.26
CA GLN A 729 -13.56 -21.34 -8.12
C GLN A 729 -13.25 -22.73 -8.66
N ALA A 730 -12.02 -22.93 -9.15
CA ALA A 730 -11.47 -24.24 -9.50
C ALA A 730 -9.97 -24.27 -9.22
N GLY A 731 -9.50 -25.34 -8.56
CA GLY A 731 -8.09 -25.56 -8.24
C GLY A 731 -7.50 -26.79 -8.92
N LEU A 732 -6.20 -26.77 -9.16
CA LEU A 732 -5.40 -27.90 -9.62
C LEU A 732 -4.07 -27.92 -8.87
N ALA A 733 -3.86 -28.93 -8.03
CA ALA A 733 -2.57 -29.21 -7.41
C ALA A 733 -1.88 -30.39 -8.10
N ILE A 734 -0.58 -30.27 -8.37
CA ILE A 734 0.26 -31.32 -8.96
C ILE A 734 1.61 -31.42 -8.23
N THR A 735 2.20 -32.60 -8.27
CA THR A 735 3.59 -32.78 -7.82
C THR A 735 4.55 -32.43 -8.96
N TRP A 736 5.49 -31.52 -8.72
CA TRP A 736 6.44 -31.07 -9.71
C TRP A 736 7.46 -32.17 -10.06
N PRO A 737 7.67 -32.49 -11.35
CA PRO A 737 8.60 -33.53 -11.74
C PRO A 737 10.07 -33.13 -11.52
N ALA A 738 10.86 -33.98 -10.85
CA ALA A 738 12.29 -33.75 -10.62
C ALA A 738 13.17 -33.68 -11.88
N ALA A 739 12.63 -33.94 -13.07
CA ALA A 739 13.38 -34.00 -14.33
C ALA A 739 13.28 -32.72 -15.17
N ILE A 740 12.55 -31.69 -14.71
CA ILE A 740 12.42 -30.43 -15.46
C ILE A 740 13.64 -29.54 -15.17
N PRO A 741 14.39 -29.09 -16.20
CA PRO A 741 15.58 -28.26 -16.01
C PRO A 741 15.26 -26.85 -15.47
N SER A 742 16.19 -26.29 -14.71
CA SER A 742 16.27 -24.84 -14.41
C SER A 742 16.21 -24.00 -15.69
N GLY A 743 15.56 -22.84 -15.62
CA GLY A 743 15.31 -21.94 -16.73
C GLY A 743 14.17 -22.38 -17.67
N THR A 744 13.46 -23.46 -17.35
CA THR A 744 12.25 -23.84 -18.11
C THR A 744 11.10 -22.91 -17.75
N SER A 745 10.37 -22.41 -18.75
CA SER A 745 9.14 -21.64 -18.53
C SER A 745 7.90 -22.46 -18.89
N MET A 746 6.85 -22.31 -18.11
CA MET A 746 5.53 -22.89 -18.35
C MET A 746 4.47 -21.80 -18.30
N TYR A 747 3.71 -21.64 -19.39
CA TYR A 747 2.66 -20.64 -19.52
C TYR A 747 1.30 -21.30 -19.29
N VAL A 748 0.41 -20.66 -18.52
CA VAL A 748 -0.91 -21.20 -18.22
C VAL A 748 -1.98 -20.12 -18.37
N GLN A 749 -3.13 -20.48 -18.93
CA GLN A 749 -4.32 -19.63 -18.97
C GLN A 749 -5.59 -20.49 -18.94
N SER A 750 -6.59 -20.06 -18.19
CA SER A 750 -7.88 -20.76 -18.07
C SER A 750 -8.92 -20.21 -19.03
N TRP A 751 -9.67 -21.07 -19.71
CA TRP A 751 -10.79 -20.71 -20.58
C TRP A 751 -12.06 -21.42 -20.14
N THR A 752 -13.14 -20.67 -19.92
CA THR A 752 -14.36 -21.18 -19.27
C THR A 752 -15.59 -20.91 -20.11
N LEU A 753 -16.54 -21.85 -20.10
CA LEU A 753 -17.86 -21.58 -20.64
C LEU A 753 -18.59 -20.60 -19.75
N ASP A 754 -19.08 -19.51 -20.31
CA ASP A 754 -19.79 -18.49 -19.55
C ASP A 754 -21.03 -18.06 -20.33
N GLY A 755 -22.18 -18.64 -19.99
CA GLY A 755 -23.43 -18.33 -20.68
C GLY A 755 -23.91 -16.88 -20.52
N GLY A 756 -23.41 -16.15 -19.52
CA GLY A 756 -23.74 -14.75 -19.27
C GLY A 756 -22.78 -13.75 -19.93
N ALA A 757 -21.57 -14.19 -20.29
CA ALA A 757 -20.57 -13.34 -20.95
C ALA A 757 -20.97 -12.99 -22.39
N ALA A 758 -20.50 -11.83 -22.88
CA ALA A 758 -20.76 -11.36 -24.24
C ALA A 758 -20.32 -12.38 -25.31
N GLN A 759 -19.18 -13.03 -25.09
CA GLN A 759 -18.59 -14.02 -26.00
C GLN A 759 -19.05 -15.46 -25.73
N GLN A 760 -19.93 -15.64 -24.73
CA GLN A 760 -20.35 -16.94 -24.20
C GLN A 760 -19.20 -17.80 -23.63
N VAL A 761 -18.04 -17.17 -23.43
CA VAL A 761 -16.83 -17.70 -22.82
C VAL A 761 -16.16 -16.56 -22.08
N SER A 762 -15.37 -16.90 -21.08
CA SER A 762 -14.44 -16.00 -20.38
C SER A 762 -13.05 -16.65 -20.34
N ALA A 763 -12.03 -15.83 -20.15
CA ALA A 763 -10.64 -16.30 -20.00
C ALA A 763 -10.00 -15.60 -18.81
N SER A 764 -9.16 -16.33 -18.07
CA SER A 764 -8.34 -15.71 -17.04
C SER A 764 -7.22 -14.88 -17.64
N ASN A 765 -6.55 -14.09 -16.80
CA ASN A 765 -5.17 -13.70 -17.07
C ASN A 765 -4.30 -14.94 -17.35
N ALA A 766 -3.21 -14.72 -18.06
CA ALA A 766 -2.20 -15.74 -18.26
C ALA A 766 -1.10 -15.58 -17.22
N VAL A 767 -0.56 -16.70 -16.76
CA VAL A 767 0.59 -16.71 -15.84
C VAL A 767 1.75 -17.47 -16.46
N VAL A 768 2.97 -17.12 -16.10
CA VAL A 768 4.17 -17.90 -16.42
C VAL A 768 4.86 -18.36 -15.15
N LEU A 769 5.18 -19.64 -15.09
CA LEU A 769 6.09 -20.24 -14.10
C LEU A 769 7.49 -20.32 -14.69
N SER A 770 8.48 -19.80 -13.99
CA SER A 770 9.91 -19.93 -14.32
C SER A 770 10.59 -20.85 -13.30
N VAL A 771 11.16 -21.96 -13.78
CA VAL A 771 11.91 -22.87 -12.92
C VAL A 771 13.25 -22.21 -12.57
N PRO A 772 13.55 -21.99 -11.27
CA PRO A 772 14.81 -21.39 -10.84
C PRO A 772 16.01 -22.27 -11.22
#